data_AF-A0A2Y9PZP4-F1
#
_entry.id   AF-A0A2Y9PZP4-F1
#
_cell.length_a   1.000
_cell.length_b   1.000
_cell.length_c   1.000
_cell.angle_alpha   90.00
_cell.angle_beta   90.00
_cell.angle_gamma   90.00
#
_symmetry.space_group_name_H-M   'P 1'
#
loop_
_entity.id
_entity.type
_entity.pdbx_description
1 polymer ?
#
loop_
_entity_poly.entity_id
_entity_poly.type
_entity_poly.pdbx_seq_one_letter_code
_entity_poly.pdbx_strand_id
1 'polypeptide(L)'
;MSGSHIPSASGPFSALTPSMWPQEILAKYTQKEEAVEQPEFCYDEFGFRVDKEGADGAPRPGQLLEDPPQRLRWQAHLEFTHNHDVGDLTWDKIAISLPRSEKLRSLVLAGVPHSMRPQLWMRLSGALQKKRNSELSYREIVKDSANDETVAAKQIEKDLLRTMPSNACFAHVSSVGVPRLRRVLRALAWLYPEIGYCQGTGMVAACLLLFLEEEDAFWMMCAIIEDLLPASYFSTTLLGVQTDQRLLRHLIVQYLPRLDRLLQEHDIELSLITLHWFLTAFASVVHIRLLLRLWDLFFYEGSLVLFQATLGMLCLKEEELIQSENSASIFNTLSDIPSQMEDADLLLGEAMRLAGSLTDVAVESQRRKHLAYLLADQGPLLGASPAASLSQVVRRRTQRRKSGITSLLFGEDDLEALKAKNIKQTELVADLREAILRVARHFQCTDPKNCSVELSPDYSMESHQRDHENYVACLRSHPRRAKALLDFERHDDDELGFRKNDIITIISQKDEHCWVGELNGLRGWFPAKFVEVLDERSKEYSIAGDDSVTEGVTDLVRGTLCPALKALFEHGLKKPSLLGGACHPWLFIEEAAGREVERDFDSVYSRLVLCKTYRLDEDGKVLTPEELLYRAVQSVNVTHDAAHAQMDVKLRSLICVGLNEQVLHLWLEVLCSSLPTVEKWYQPWSFLRSPGWVQIKCELRVLCCFAFSLSQDWELPAKREGPCHIQASPDPLATKPLPQARREQPGAGQPRGHPKLQGRGEDTLGSSGWAPW
;
A
#
# COMPACT_ATOMS: atom_id res chain seq x y z
N MET A 1 43.86 -15.41 -40.03
CA MET A 1 43.56 -16.25 -38.85
C MET A 1 42.48 -15.52 -38.08
N SER A 2 41.35 -16.17 -37.74
CA SER A 2 40.28 -15.52 -36.96
C SER A 2 40.56 -15.70 -35.48
N GLY A 3 41.20 -14.69 -34.88
CA GLY A 3 41.23 -14.56 -33.42
C GLY A 3 39.94 -13.88 -32.94
N SER A 4 39.48 -14.24 -31.74
CA SER A 4 38.49 -13.43 -31.03
C SER A 4 39.20 -12.19 -30.49
N HIS A 5 38.71 -11.00 -30.84
CA HIS A 5 39.19 -9.75 -30.29
C HIS A 5 38.60 -9.54 -28.89
N ILE A 6 39.47 -9.24 -27.93
CA ILE A 6 39.12 -8.96 -26.54
C ILE A 6 39.21 -7.44 -26.34
N PRO A 7 38.23 -6.78 -25.70
CA PRO A 7 38.33 -5.37 -25.31
C PRO A 7 39.57 -5.08 -24.46
N SER A 8 40.14 -3.88 -24.59
CA SER A 8 41.13 -3.39 -23.63
C SER A 8 40.49 -3.16 -22.26
N ALA A 9 41.26 -3.36 -21.18
CA ALA A 9 40.77 -3.12 -19.83
C ALA A 9 40.32 -1.65 -19.66
N SER A 10 39.10 -1.44 -19.16
CA SER A 10 38.43 -0.12 -19.09
C SER A 10 38.27 0.60 -20.45
N GLY A 11 38.37 -0.14 -21.57
CA GLY A 11 38.11 0.37 -22.92
C GLY A 11 36.68 0.15 -23.40
N PRO A 12 36.38 0.51 -24.67
CA PRO A 12 35.05 0.29 -25.25
C PRO A 12 34.62 -1.17 -25.17
N PHE A 13 33.35 -1.42 -24.84
CA PHE A 13 32.76 -2.76 -24.66
C PHE A 13 33.34 -3.61 -23.51
N SER A 14 34.25 -3.08 -22.68
CA SER A 14 34.89 -3.86 -21.60
C SER A 14 33.97 -4.21 -20.43
N ALA A 15 32.81 -3.56 -20.31
CA ALA A 15 31.76 -3.84 -19.32
C ALA A 15 30.66 -4.79 -19.85
N LEU A 16 30.87 -5.42 -21.00
CA LEU A 16 29.93 -6.35 -21.61
C LEU A 16 30.33 -7.80 -21.38
N THR A 17 29.33 -8.69 -21.25
CA THR A 17 29.59 -10.14 -21.24
C THR A 17 30.29 -10.57 -22.54
N PRO A 18 31.26 -11.51 -22.51
CA PRO A 18 32.06 -11.86 -23.69
C PRO A 18 31.25 -12.30 -24.92
N SER A 19 30.05 -12.86 -24.71
CA SER A 19 29.17 -13.31 -25.79
C SER A 19 28.45 -12.16 -26.53
N MET A 20 28.61 -10.92 -26.06
CA MET A 20 28.06 -9.68 -26.64
C MET A 20 29.14 -8.76 -27.24
N TRP A 21 30.43 -9.11 -27.17
CA TRP A 21 31.49 -8.29 -27.74
C TRP A 21 31.34 -8.16 -29.27
N PRO A 22 31.19 -6.93 -29.84
CA PRO A 22 30.96 -6.75 -31.26
C PRO A 22 32.27 -6.94 -32.05
N GLN A 23 32.58 -8.19 -32.38
CA GLN A 23 33.84 -8.62 -33.00
C GLN A 23 34.23 -7.83 -34.26
N GLU A 24 33.28 -7.51 -35.14
CA GLU A 24 33.55 -6.70 -36.35
C GLU A 24 33.95 -5.25 -36.05
N ILE A 25 33.55 -4.70 -34.90
CA ILE A 25 33.89 -3.35 -34.46
C ILE A 25 35.23 -3.39 -33.72
N LEU A 26 35.42 -4.36 -32.82
CA LEU A 26 36.70 -4.58 -32.13
C LEU A 26 37.85 -4.83 -33.11
N ALA A 27 37.63 -5.63 -34.16
CA ALA A 27 38.62 -5.83 -35.23
C ALA A 27 39.03 -4.52 -35.93
N LYS A 28 38.08 -3.60 -36.16
CA LYS A 28 38.36 -2.27 -36.72
C LYS A 28 39.13 -1.37 -35.76
N TYR A 29 38.88 -1.47 -34.44
CA TYR A 29 39.70 -0.79 -33.44
C TYR A 29 41.14 -1.31 -33.44
N THR A 30 41.36 -2.63 -33.44
CA THR A 30 42.71 -3.23 -33.53
C THR A 30 43.44 -2.90 -34.84
N GLN A 31 42.72 -2.57 -35.91
CA GLN A 31 43.30 -2.20 -37.22
C GLN A 31 43.51 -0.69 -37.42
N LYS A 32 42.93 0.18 -36.58
CA LYS A 32 42.96 1.64 -36.80
C LYS A 32 44.12 2.40 -36.15
N GLU A 33 45.06 1.72 -35.48
CA GLU A 33 46.29 2.37 -34.98
C GLU A 33 47.20 2.89 -36.10
N GLU A 34 46.99 2.48 -37.37
CA GLU A 34 47.79 2.90 -38.53
C GLU A 34 47.06 3.83 -39.54
N ALA A 35 45.84 4.31 -39.26
CA ALA A 35 45.03 5.08 -40.24
C ALA A 35 44.37 6.35 -39.67
N VAL A 36 44.56 7.48 -40.36
CA VAL A 36 44.36 8.85 -39.83
C VAL A 36 42.88 9.29 -39.69
N GLU A 37 41.95 8.74 -40.47
CA GLU A 37 40.53 9.11 -40.35
C GLU A 37 39.88 8.49 -39.10
N GLN A 38 39.81 9.25 -38.02
CA GLN A 38 39.03 8.86 -36.84
C GLN A 38 37.51 9.11 -37.07
N PRO A 39 36.62 8.24 -36.57
CA PRO A 39 35.18 8.50 -36.58
C PRO A 39 34.81 9.69 -35.67
N GLU A 40 33.68 10.35 -35.96
CA GLU A 40 33.14 11.50 -35.22
C GLU A 40 32.74 11.13 -33.78
N PHE A 41 32.18 9.94 -33.59
CA PHE A 41 31.82 9.38 -32.28
C PHE A 41 32.74 8.22 -31.88
N CYS A 42 32.73 7.88 -30.59
CA CYS A 42 33.34 6.67 -30.04
C CYS A 42 32.29 5.82 -29.31
N TYR A 43 32.72 4.73 -28.65
CA TYR A 43 31.87 3.88 -27.81
C TYR A 43 32.39 3.84 -26.38
N ASP A 44 31.49 3.81 -25.40
CA ASP A 44 31.81 3.64 -23.97
C ASP A 44 32.07 2.17 -23.59
N GLU A 45 32.36 1.89 -22.32
CA GLU A 45 32.58 0.52 -21.83
C GLU A 45 31.34 -0.39 -21.96
N PHE A 46 30.13 0.20 -22.08
CA PHE A 46 28.85 -0.48 -22.26
C PHE A 46 28.40 -0.58 -23.73
N GLY A 47 29.17 -0.01 -24.65
CA GLY A 47 28.89 -0.01 -26.08
C GLY A 47 27.86 1.01 -26.58
N PHE A 48 27.50 2.03 -25.80
CA PHE A 48 26.74 3.19 -26.28
C PHE A 48 27.64 4.20 -26.99
N ARG A 49 27.10 4.90 -27.99
CA ARG A 49 27.82 5.97 -28.69
C ARG A 49 28.03 7.19 -27.79
N VAL A 50 29.22 7.80 -27.88
CA VAL A 50 29.58 9.04 -27.20
C VAL A 50 30.29 9.96 -28.18
N ASP A 51 29.82 11.20 -28.30
CA ASP A 51 30.35 12.21 -29.21
C ASP A 51 31.64 12.85 -28.68
N LYS A 52 32.50 13.35 -29.59
CA LYS A 52 33.87 13.79 -29.24
C LYS A 52 34.01 15.22 -28.77
N GLU A 53 33.05 16.10 -28.99
CA GLU A 53 33.25 17.56 -28.81
C GLU A 53 33.40 18.00 -27.34
N GLY A 54 33.06 17.13 -26.37
CA GLY A 54 33.34 17.36 -24.95
C GLY A 54 34.75 16.97 -24.46
N ALA A 55 35.68 16.60 -25.36
CA ALA A 55 36.96 15.98 -25.00
C ALA A 55 38.10 16.94 -24.62
N ASP A 56 37.80 18.16 -24.17
CA ASP A 56 38.81 19.20 -23.91
C ASP A 56 39.43 19.06 -22.51
N GLY A 57 40.55 18.33 -22.43
CA GLY A 57 41.51 18.33 -21.31
C GLY A 57 41.11 17.64 -20.00
N ALA A 58 39.82 17.44 -19.71
CA ALA A 58 39.38 16.79 -18.47
C ALA A 58 39.61 15.25 -18.48
N PRO A 59 40.00 14.62 -17.35
CA PRO A 59 39.97 13.16 -17.23
C PRO A 59 38.53 12.66 -17.34
N ARG A 60 38.27 11.68 -18.22
CA ARG A 60 36.92 11.16 -18.49
C ARG A 60 36.23 10.73 -17.18
N PRO A 61 35.04 11.28 -16.84
CA PRO A 61 34.31 10.91 -15.63
C PRO A 61 33.95 9.41 -15.61
N GLY A 62 34.69 8.66 -14.79
CA GLY A 62 34.59 7.21 -14.71
C GLY A 62 35.20 6.48 -15.91
N GLN A 63 36.32 5.79 -15.66
CA GLN A 63 36.46 4.42 -16.12
C GLN A 63 35.60 3.53 -15.20
N LEU A 64 35.15 2.36 -15.66
CA LEU A 64 34.52 1.36 -14.79
C LEU A 64 35.59 0.65 -13.92
N LEU A 65 36.16 1.40 -12.99
CA LEU A 65 37.05 0.87 -11.97
C LEU A 65 36.19 0.32 -10.83
N GLU A 66 36.13 -1.01 -10.69
CA GLU A 66 35.52 -1.62 -9.49
C GLU A 66 36.25 -1.16 -8.23
N ASP A 67 35.53 -0.68 -7.21
CA ASP A 67 36.11 -0.35 -5.91
C ASP A 67 36.67 -1.62 -5.24
N PRO A 68 38.00 -1.77 -5.08
CA PRO A 68 38.57 -3.01 -4.54
C PRO A 68 38.15 -3.29 -3.09
N PRO A 69 38.05 -2.30 -2.17
CA PRO A 69 37.43 -2.48 -0.85
C PRO A 69 35.99 -3.03 -0.89
N GLN A 70 35.11 -2.55 -1.78
CA GLN A 70 33.76 -3.08 -1.96
C GLN A 70 33.79 -4.53 -2.43
N ARG A 71 34.64 -4.86 -3.40
CA ARG A 71 34.85 -6.24 -3.86
C ARG A 71 35.30 -7.16 -2.72
N LEU A 72 36.30 -6.73 -1.94
CA LEU A 72 36.80 -7.46 -0.78
C LEU A 72 35.72 -7.66 0.30
N ARG A 73 34.86 -6.66 0.56
CA ARG A 73 33.71 -6.78 1.48
C ARG A 73 32.70 -7.83 1.01
N TRP A 74 32.43 -7.91 -0.29
CA TRP A 74 31.56 -8.93 -0.87
C TRP A 74 32.18 -10.33 -0.83
N GLN A 75 33.47 -10.47 -1.16
CA GLN A 75 34.19 -11.74 -1.06
C GLN A 75 34.18 -12.26 0.38
N ALA A 76 34.62 -11.45 1.36
CA ALA A 76 34.65 -11.84 2.76
C ALA A 76 33.26 -12.20 3.33
N HIS A 77 32.18 -11.55 2.88
CA HIS A 77 30.81 -11.95 3.26
C HIS A 77 30.43 -13.31 2.68
N LEU A 78 30.67 -13.55 1.38
CA LEU A 78 30.33 -14.82 0.73
C LEU A 78 31.16 -15.98 1.31
N GLU A 79 32.44 -15.75 1.59
CA GLU A 79 33.35 -16.70 2.26
C GLU A 79 32.84 -17.07 3.65
N PHE A 80 32.60 -16.06 4.52
CA PHE A 80 32.14 -16.29 5.89
C PHE A 80 30.77 -16.96 5.97
N THR A 81 29.87 -16.68 5.03
CA THR A 81 28.49 -17.21 5.04
C THR A 81 28.32 -18.54 4.30
N HIS A 82 29.22 -18.94 3.39
CA HIS A 82 29.03 -20.14 2.57
C HIS A 82 30.24 -21.08 2.43
N ASN A 83 31.47 -20.66 2.78
CA ASN A 83 32.65 -21.54 2.64
C ASN A 83 32.86 -22.36 3.93
N HIS A 84 32.22 -23.53 3.99
CA HIS A 84 32.37 -24.46 5.12
C HIS A 84 33.56 -25.43 4.98
N ASP A 85 34.22 -25.47 3.81
CA ASP A 85 35.33 -26.36 3.50
C ASP A 85 36.66 -25.59 3.30
N VAL A 86 37.79 -26.27 3.55
CA VAL A 86 39.13 -25.71 3.34
C VAL A 86 39.46 -25.66 1.83
N GLY A 87 39.36 -24.48 1.24
CA GLY A 87 39.83 -24.19 -0.12
C GLY A 87 39.10 -23.01 -0.76
N ASP A 88 39.57 -22.58 -1.93
CA ASP A 88 39.10 -21.39 -2.65
C ASP A 88 37.57 -21.35 -2.84
N LEU A 89 37.00 -20.15 -2.76
CA LEU A 89 35.57 -19.92 -2.98
C LEU A 89 35.26 -19.90 -4.48
N THR A 90 34.45 -20.86 -4.93
CA THR A 90 33.90 -20.90 -6.29
C THR A 90 32.39 -20.66 -6.28
N TRP A 91 31.83 -20.21 -7.39
CA TRP A 91 30.38 -19.95 -7.48
C TRP A 91 29.53 -21.20 -7.27
N ASP A 92 30.03 -22.40 -7.56
CA ASP A 92 29.33 -23.66 -7.30
C ASP A 92 29.21 -24.01 -5.80
N LYS A 93 30.07 -23.45 -4.94
CA LYS A 93 29.93 -23.54 -3.47
C LYS A 93 28.90 -22.55 -2.90
N ILE A 94 28.61 -21.47 -3.62
CA ILE A 94 27.68 -20.42 -3.16
C ILE A 94 26.25 -20.83 -3.49
N ALA A 95 25.40 -20.85 -2.45
CA ALA A 95 24.01 -21.27 -2.50
C ALA A 95 23.21 -20.67 -3.68
N ILE A 96 22.20 -21.44 -4.15
CA ILE A 96 21.36 -21.10 -5.31
C ILE A 96 20.50 -19.85 -5.05
N SER A 97 20.18 -19.59 -3.79
CA SER A 97 19.54 -18.36 -3.30
C SER A 97 20.29 -17.89 -2.05
N LEU A 98 20.34 -16.58 -1.83
CA LEU A 98 21.04 -15.97 -0.69
C LEU A 98 20.03 -15.55 0.38
N PRO A 99 20.18 -15.98 1.66
CA PRO A 99 19.25 -15.60 2.72
C PRO A 99 19.29 -14.08 2.96
N ARG A 100 18.12 -13.43 2.88
CA ARG A 100 17.99 -11.99 3.18
C ARG A 100 18.47 -11.70 4.61
N SER A 101 19.30 -10.67 4.76
CA SER A 101 19.83 -10.19 6.04
C SER A 101 20.15 -8.71 5.96
N GLU A 102 20.23 -8.02 7.10
CA GLU A 102 20.67 -6.61 7.15
C GLU A 102 22.09 -6.44 6.58
N LYS A 103 22.96 -7.43 6.81
CA LYS A 103 24.33 -7.37 6.29
C LYS A 103 24.35 -7.46 4.76
N LEU A 104 23.60 -8.39 4.17
CA LEU A 104 23.44 -8.48 2.72
C LEU A 104 22.78 -7.23 2.15
N ARG A 105 21.72 -6.71 2.81
CA ARG A 105 21.08 -5.42 2.45
C ARG A 105 22.09 -4.28 2.40
N SER A 106 22.94 -4.14 3.42
CA SER A 106 23.96 -3.08 3.47
C SER A 106 24.99 -3.18 2.34
N LEU A 107 25.30 -4.39 1.87
CA LEU A 107 26.23 -4.62 0.76
C LEU A 107 25.58 -4.35 -0.60
N VAL A 108 24.31 -4.72 -0.78
CA VAL A 108 23.53 -4.38 -1.99
C VAL A 108 23.29 -2.88 -2.10
N LEU A 109 22.92 -2.22 -0.99
CA LEU A 109 22.72 -0.77 -0.94
C LEU A 109 24.02 -0.01 -1.28
N ALA A 110 25.17 -0.44 -0.74
CA ALA A 110 26.48 0.10 -1.12
C ALA A 110 26.86 -0.21 -2.58
N GLY A 111 26.39 -1.33 -3.14
CA GLY A 111 26.53 -1.69 -4.54
C GLY A 111 27.23 -3.03 -4.78
N VAL A 112 26.88 -3.68 -5.89
CA VAL A 112 27.48 -4.94 -6.32
C VAL A 112 28.66 -4.67 -7.28
N PRO A 113 29.86 -5.24 -7.04
CA PRO A 113 30.97 -5.19 -7.99
C PRO A 113 30.54 -5.73 -9.36
N HIS A 114 30.86 -5.01 -10.44
CA HIS A 114 30.30 -5.26 -11.76
C HIS A 114 30.46 -6.71 -12.24
N SER A 115 31.66 -7.27 -12.15
CA SER A 115 31.96 -8.66 -12.54
C SER A 115 31.35 -9.72 -11.62
N MET A 116 30.79 -9.33 -10.46
CA MET A 116 30.03 -10.23 -9.58
C MET A 116 28.52 -10.17 -9.85
N ARG A 117 28.01 -9.12 -10.52
CA ARG A 117 26.59 -8.98 -10.88
C ARG A 117 26.01 -10.20 -11.62
N PRO A 118 26.67 -10.81 -12.63
CA PRO A 118 26.09 -11.93 -13.36
C PRO A 118 25.77 -13.15 -12.49
N GLN A 119 26.53 -13.33 -11.40
CA GLN A 119 26.34 -14.45 -10.47
C GLN A 119 25.50 -14.08 -9.24
N LEU A 120 25.49 -12.80 -8.83
CA LEU A 120 24.71 -12.31 -7.71
C LEU A 120 23.27 -11.96 -8.10
N TRP A 121 23.04 -11.22 -9.17
CA TRP A 121 21.68 -10.89 -9.65
C TRP A 121 20.82 -12.14 -9.86
N MET A 122 21.41 -13.18 -10.47
CA MET A 122 20.78 -14.49 -10.66
C MET A 122 20.36 -15.17 -9.34
N ARG A 123 21.06 -14.92 -8.22
CA ARG A 123 20.74 -15.48 -6.90
C ARG A 123 19.78 -14.59 -6.11
N LEU A 124 19.99 -13.29 -6.12
CA LEU A 124 19.18 -12.30 -5.39
C LEU A 124 17.72 -12.32 -5.90
N SER A 125 17.54 -12.35 -7.22
CA SER A 125 16.22 -12.37 -7.88
C SER A 125 15.50 -13.74 -7.86
N GLY A 126 16.16 -14.81 -7.40
CA GLY A 126 15.65 -16.18 -7.53
C GLY A 126 15.72 -16.78 -8.96
N ALA A 127 16.20 -16.05 -9.97
CA ALA A 127 16.29 -16.54 -11.36
C ALA A 127 17.10 -17.83 -11.51
N LEU A 128 18.18 -18.01 -10.74
CA LEU A 128 18.98 -19.24 -10.69
C LEU A 128 18.18 -20.42 -10.13
N GLN A 129 17.30 -20.17 -9.17
CA GLN A 129 16.39 -21.18 -8.62
C GLN A 129 15.32 -21.57 -9.65
N LYS A 130 14.74 -20.59 -10.38
CA LYS A 130 13.85 -20.89 -11.53
C LYS A 130 14.56 -21.71 -12.60
N LYS A 131 15.79 -21.33 -12.98
CA LYS A 131 16.64 -22.04 -13.95
C LYS A 131 16.90 -23.50 -13.54
N ARG A 132 17.27 -23.74 -12.28
CA ARG A 132 17.57 -25.08 -11.76
C ARG A 132 16.33 -25.95 -11.55
N ASN A 133 15.17 -25.36 -11.26
CA ASN A 133 13.93 -26.08 -11.00
C ASN A 133 13.04 -26.28 -12.25
N SER A 134 13.43 -25.76 -13.42
CA SER A 134 12.62 -25.86 -14.64
C SER A 134 12.69 -27.24 -15.29
N GLU A 135 11.53 -27.87 -15.54
CA GLU A 135 11.43 -29.10 -16.34
C GLU A 135 11.78 -28.89 -17.83
N LEU A 136 11.76 -27.64 -18.31
CA LEU A 136 12.08 -27.25 -19.69
C LEU A 136 13.38 -26.44 -19.72
N SER A 137 14.33 -26.80 -20.60
CA SER A 137 15.52 -26.00 -20.84
C SER A 137 15.23 -24.81 -21.77
N TYR A 138 15.99 -23.71 -21.65
CA TYR A 138 15.85 -22.57 -22.56
C TYR A 138 16.03 -22.98 -24.03
N ARG A 139 16.91 -23.94 -24.31
CA ARG A 139 17.14 -24.47 -25.67
C ARG A 139 15.90 -25.14 -26.27
N GLU A 140 15.07 -25.79 -25.46
CA GLU A 140 13.80 -26.37 -25.91
C GLU A 140 12.75 -25.28 -26.15
N ILE A 141 12.65 -24.31 -25.24
CA ILE A 141 11.72 -23.17 -25.37
C ILE A 141 12.05 -22.35 -26.62
N VAL A 142 13.32 -22.07 -26.92
CA VAL A 142 13.77 -21.39 -28.14
C VAL A 142 13.43 -22.18 -29.40
N LYS A 143 13.58 -23.51 -29.37
CA LYS A 143 13.28 -24.38 -30.51
C LYS A 143 11.78 -24.41 -30.80
N ASP A 144 10.96 -24.54 -29.76
CA ASP A 144 9.51 -24.70 -29.90
C ASP A 144 8.78 -23.35 -30.12
N SER A 145 9.42 -22.21 -29.82
CA SER A 145 8.95 -20.84 -30.14
C SER A 145 9.45 -20.29 -31.49
N ALA A 146 10.40 -20.97 -32.15
CA ALA A 146 11.01 -20.48 -33.39
C ALA A 146 10.00 -20.25 -34.53
N ASN A 147 8.99 -21.13 -34.64
CA ASN A 147 8.02 -21.17 -35.73
C ASN A 147 6.65 -20.53 -35.38
N ASP A 148 6.53 -19.86 -34.23
CA ASP A 148 5.23 -19.37 -33.74
C ASP A 148 4.90 -17.97 -34.29
N GLU A 149 4.06 -17.91 -35.34
CA GLU A 149 3.71 -16.70 -36.11
C GLU A 149 2.69 -15.75 -35.43
N THR A 150 2.75 -15.66 -34.10
CA THR A 150 1.85 -14.86 -33.26
C THR A 150 1.87 -13.36 -33.58
N VAL A 151 0.84 -12.64 -33.12
CA VAL A 151 0.83 -11.16 -33.12
C VAL A 151 2.04 -10.62 -32.35
N ALA A 152 2.38 -11.22 -31.21
CA ALA A 152 3.55 -10.89 -30.41
C ALA A 152 4.86 -11.04 -31.21
N ALA A 153 5.05 -12.13 -31.97
CA ALA A 153 6.23 -12.29 -32.83
C ALA A 153 6.33 -11.18 -33.90
N LYS A 154 5.19 -10.76 -34.46
CA LYS A 154 5.10 -9.67 -35.47
C LYS A 154 5.29 -8.27 -34.86
N GLN A 155 5.08 -8.09 -33.56
CA GLN A 155 5.45 -6.89 -32.81
C GLN A 155 6.95 -6.91 -32.47
N ILE A 156 7.48 -8.04 -31.97
CA ILE A 156 8.90 -8.21 -31.63
C ILE A 156 9.81 -7.83 -32.80
N GLU A 157 9.55 -8.33 -34.02
CA GLU A 157 10.41 -8.00 -35.18
C GLU A 157 10.45 -6.49 -35.53
N LYS A 158 9.39 -5.73 -35.22
CA LYS A 158 9.38 -4.26 -35.36
C LYS A 158 10.14 -3.55 -34.24
N ASP A 159 10.23 -4.18 -33.08
CA ASP A 159 10.81 -3.59 -31.87
C ASP A 159 12.32 -3.80 -31.75
N LEU A 160 12.87 -4.87 -32.35
CA LEU A 160 14.29 -5.22 -32.24
C LEU A 160 15.25 -4.08 -32.63
N LEU A 161 14.97 -3.35 -33.71
CA LEU A 161 15.85 -2.29 -34.22
C LEU A 161 15.57 -0.90 -33.61
N ARG A 162 14.49 -0.75 -32.83
CA ARG A 162 14.22 0.46 -32.03
C ARG A 162 14.57 0.28 -30.55
N THR A 163 15.09 -0.88 -30.17
CA THR A 163 15.58 -1.17 -28.81
C THR A 163 17.07 -0.83 -28.74
N MET A 164 17.45 0.14 -27.90
CA MET A 164 18.82 0.68 -27.78
C MET A 164 19.53 0.97 -29.14
N PRO A 165 18.97 1.82 -30.02
CA PRO A 165 19.57 2.12 -31.33
C PRO A 165 20.94 2.83 -31.23
N SER A 166 21.26 3.44 -30.08
CA SER A 166 22.57 4.04 -29.77
C SER A 166 23.62 3.02 -29.29
N ASN A 167 23.25 1.76 -29.02
CA ASN A 167 24.19 0.72 -28.57
C ASN A 167 24.65 -0.16 -29.73
N ALA A 168 25.97 -0.36 -29.86
CA ALA A 168 26.59 -1.15 -30.92
C ALA A 168 26.00 -2.57 -31.07
N CYS A 169 25.58 -3.18 -29.96
CA CYS A 169 25.07 -4.54 -29.92
C CYS A 169 23.66 -4.68 -30.53
N PHE A 170 22.93 -3.57 -30.72
CA PHE A 170 21.54 -3.56 -31.18
C PHE A 170 21.27 -2.63 -32.37
N ALA A 171 22.16 -1.67 -32.67
CA ALA A 171 21.99 -0.64 -33.71
C ALA A 171 21.76 -1.15 -35.15
N HIS A 172 22.15 -2.39 -35.47
CA HIS A 172 22.02 -2.97 -36.82
C HIS A 172 21.49 -4.40 -36.78
N VAL A 173 20.82 -4.85 -37.85
CA VAL A 173 20.24 -6.21 -37.95
C VAL A 173 21.29 -7.33 -37.86
N SER A 174 22.55 -7.04 -38.19
CA SER A 174 23.70 -7.93 -38.03
C SER A 174 24.40 -7.81 -36.66
N SER A 175 24.05 -6.82 -35.83
CA SER A 175 24.67 -6.65 -34.51
C SER A 175 24.36 -7.85 -33.60
N VAL A 176 25.36 -8.27 -32.83
CA VAL A 176 25.37 -9.53 -32.06
C VAL A 176 24.19 -9.71 -31.08
N GLY A 177 23.64 -8.62 -30.53
CA GLY A 177 22.52 -8.65 -29.61
C GLY A 177 21.15 -8.89 -30.26
N VAL A 178 20.92 -8.38 -31.47
CA VAL A 178 19.62 -8.49 -32.18
C VAL A 178 19.12 -9.95 -32.32
N PRO A 179 19.92 -10.94 -32.79
CA PRO A 179 19.46 -12.32 -32.88
C PRO A 179 19.28 -12.99 -31.50
N ARG A 180 19.94 -12.51 -30.44
CA ARG A 180 19.75 -13.00 -29.06
C ARG A 180 18.44 -12.49 -28.48
N LEU A 181 18.23 -11.17 -28.56
CA LEU A 181 17.01 -10.49 -28.11
C LEU A 181 15.76 -11.08 -28.77
N ARG A 182 15.83 -11.37 -30.08
CA ARG A 182 14.77 -12.08 -30.81
C ARG A 182 14.42 -13.42 -30.17
N ARG A 183 15.41 -14.23 -29.78
CA ARG A 183 15.18 -15.54 -29.16
C ARG A 183 14.60 -15.41 -27.76
N VAL A 184 15.17 -14.53 -26.92
CA VAL A 184 14.66 -14.27 -25.56
C VAL A 184 13.21 -13.79 -25.60
N LEU A 185 12.88 -12.79 -26.43
CA LEU A 185 11.52 -12.25 -26.50
C LEU A 185 10.50 -13.24 -27.09
N ARG A 186 10.86 -14.01 -28.13
CA ARG A 186 9.98 -15.07 -28.66
C ARG A 186 9.77 -16.20 -27.65
N ALA A 187 10.82 -16.58 -26.92
CA ALA A 187 10.73 -17.58 -25.86
C ALA A 187 9.80 -17.13 -24.71
N LEU A 188 9.88 -15.86 -24.29
CA LEU A 188 9.00 -15.29 -23.27
C LEU A 188 7.53 -15.22 -23.75
N ALA A 189 7.29 -14.69 -24.96
CA ALA A 189 5.94 -14.60 -25.52
C ALA A 189 5.28 -15.97 -25.74
N TRP A 190 6.07 -17.00 -26.07
CA TRP A 190 5.61 -18.39 -26.17
C TRP A 190 5.34 -19.02 -24.81
N LEU A 191 6.12 -18.66 -23.78
CA LEU A 191 6.01 -19.20 -22.41
C LEU A 191 4.84 -18.60 -21.64
N TYR A 192 4.49 -17.35 -21.93
CA TYR A 192 3.43 -16.58 -21.29
C TYR A 192 2.40 -16.03 -22.31
N PRO A 193 1.55 -16.89 -22.94
CA PRO A 193 0.66 -16.47 -24.02
C PRO A 193 -0.31 -15.33 -23.66
N GLU A 194 -0.81 -15.32 -22.40
CA GLU A 194 -1.72 -14.28 -21.88
C GLU A 194 -1.04 -12.91 -21.67
N ILE A 195 0.31 -12.90 -21.59
CA ILE A 195 1.10 -11.67 -21.55
C ILE A 195 1.45 -11.23 -22.99
N GLY A 196 1.84 -12.18 -23.84
CA GLY A 196 2.23 -11.92 -25.22
C GLY A 196 3.52 -11.12 -25.31
N TYR A 197 3.45 -9.88 -25.81
CA TYR A 197 4.59 -8.97 -25.86
C TYR A 197 4.13 -7.52 -25.66
N CYS A 198 4.81 -6.80 -24.76
CA CYS A 198 4.58 -5.39 -24.48
C CYS A 198 5.81 -4.52 -24.82
N GLN A 199 5.57 -3.34 -25.37
CA GLN A 199 6.59 -2.31 -25.64
C GLN A 199 7.21 -1.83 -24.32
N GLY A 200 8.42 -2.32 -24.04
CA GLY A 200 9.15 -2.10 -22.78
C GLY A 200 9.92 -3.35 -22.37
N THR A 201 9.28 -4.53 -22.53
CA THR A 201 9.90 -5.86 -22.33
C THR A 201 11.19 -6.02 -23.12
N GLY A 202 11.23 -5.49 -24.36
CA GLY A 202 12.43 -5.46 -25.20
C GLY A 202 13.61 -4.71 -24.59
N MET A 203 13.37 -3.57 -23.95
CA MET A 203 14.43 -2.78 -23.32
C MET A 203 15.06 -3.53 -22.15
N VAL A 204 14.23 -4.04 -21.23
CA VAL A 204 14.70 -4.81 -20.06
C VAL A 204 15.53 -6.02 -20.49
N ALA A 205 15.02 -6.81 -21.44
CA ALA A 205 15.72 -7.97 -21.96
C ALA A 205 17.03 -7.61 -22.69
N ALA A 206 17.08 -6.50 -23.42
CA ALA A 206 18.28 -6.03 -24.11
C ALA A 206 19.35 -5.52 -23.14
N CYS A 207 18.96 -4.78 -22.09
CA CYS A 207 19.87 -4.32 -21.04
C CYS A 207 20.41 -5.48 -20.20
N LEU A 208 19.59 -6.49 -19.88
CA LEU A 208 20.05 -7.73 -19.24
C LEU A 208 21.08 -8.46 -20.12
N LEU A 209 20.84 -8.56 -21.43
CA LEU A 209 21.77 -9.22 -22.37
C LEU A 209 23.15 -8.56 -22.41
N LEU A 210 23.30 -7.26 -22.15
CA LEU A 210 24.62 -6.61 -22.09
C LEU A 210 25.53 -7.25 -21.01
N PHE A 211 24.95 -7.74 -19.91
CA PHE A 211 25.68 -8.19 -18.72
C PHE A 211 25.58 -9.70 -18.46
N LEU A 212 24.62 -10.38 -19.10
CA LEU A 212 24.28 -11.78 -18.82
C LEU A 212 24.32 -12.63 -20.08
N GLU A 213 24.73 -13.89 -19.94
CA GLU A 213 24.56 -14.87 -20.99
C GLU A 213 23.08 -15.07 -21.33
N GLU A 214 22.80 -15.39 -22.59
CA GLU A 214 21.45 -15.30 -23.16
C GLU A 214 20.38 -16.12 -22.42
N GLU A 215 20.73 -17.31 -21.92
CA GLU A 215 19.84 -18.13 -21.09
C GLU A 215 19.58 -17.49 -19.72
N ASP A 216 20.59 -16.86 -19.12
CA ASP A 216 20.47 -16.22 -17.81
C ASP A 216 19.69 -14.91 -17.90
N ALA A 217 19.85 -14.14 -18.98
CA ALA A 217 18.98 -13.01 -19.31
C ALA A 217 17.49 -13.45 -19.46
N PHE A 218 17.24 -14.60 -20.09
CA PHE A 218 15.89 -15.18 -20.16
C PHE A 218 15.34 -15.57 -18.78
N TRP A 219 16.12 -16.23 -17.92
CA TRP A 219 15.66 -16.60 -16.57
C TRP A 219 15.50 -15.39 -15.63
N MET A 220 16.31 -14.33 -15.78
CA MET A 220 16.08 -13.04 -15.12
C MET A 220 14.74 -12.43 -15.57
N MET A 221 14.43 -12.42 -16.87
CA MET A 221 13.12 -11.96 -17.34
C MET A 221 11.96 -12.78 -16.75
N CYS A 222 12.12 -14.11 -16.62
CA CYS A 222 11.12 -14.94 -15.93
C CYS A 222 10.97 -14.58 -14.44
N ALA A 223 12.05 -14.20 -13.73
CA ALA A 223 11.96 -13.69 -12.35
C ALA A 223 11.30 -12.31 -12.26
N ILE A 224 11.61 -11.42 -13.20
CA ILE A 224 10.99 -10.09 -13.31
C ILE A 224 9.47 -10.21 -13.55
N ILE A 225 9.05 -11.16 -14.39
CA ILE A 225 7.64 -11.39 -14.77
C ILE A 225 6.85 -12.17 -13.70
N GLU A 226 7.44 -13.18 -13.05
CA GLU A 226 6.73 -14.06 -12.11
C GLU A 226 6.82 -13.59 -10.64
N ASP A 227 7.92 -12.95 -10.21
CA ASP A 227 8.23 -12.76 -8.78
C ASP A 227 8.48 -11.28 -8.36
N LEU A 228 9.05 -10.42 -9.21
CA LEU A 228 9.51 -9.08 -8.79
C LEU A 228 8.52 -7.95 -9.09
N LEU A 229 7.72 -8.08 -10.16
CA LEU A 229 6.68 -7.13 -10.56
C LEU A 229 5.29 -7.76 -10.33
N PRO A 230 4.25 -6.94 -10.03
CA PRO A 230 2.87 -7.40 -10.00
C PRO A 230 2.44 -8.12 -11.28
N ALA A 231 1.51 -9.07 -11.15
CA ALA A 231 0.88 -9.72 -12.27
C ALA A 231 0.25 -8.70 -13.25
N SER A 232 0.15 -9.08 -14.53
CA SER A 232 -0.35 -8.23 -15.62
C SER A 232 0.48 -6.96 -15.92
N TYR A 233 1.70 -6.79 -15.39
CA TYR A 233 2.59 -5.65 -15.70
C TYR A 233 2.85 -5.47 -17.20
N PHE A 234 3.26 -6.55 -17.87
CA PHE A 234 3.55 -6.59 -19.31
C PHE A 234 2.40 -7.14 -20.15
N SER A 235 1.21 -7.31 -19.57
CA SER A 235 0.04 -7.81 -20.31
C SER A 235 -0.54 -6.73 -21.22
N THR A 236 -1.39 -7.14 -22.17
CA THR A 236 -2.10 -6.22 -23.07
C THR A 236 -2.98 -5.19 -22.34
N THR A 237 -3.44 -5.48 -21.11
CA THR A 237 -4.24 -4.57 -20.30
C THR A 237 -3.43 -3.66 -19.39
N LEU A 238 -2.12 -3.90 -19.22
CA LEU A 238 -1.21 -3.12 -18.37
C LEU A 238 -1.67 -2.91 -16.91
N LEU A 239 -2.61 -3.72 -16.41
CA LEU A 239 -3.24 -3.51 -15.10
C LEU A 239 -2.23 -3.44 -13.95
N GLY A 240 -1.14 -4.22 -14.01
CA GLY A 240 -0.08 -4.20 -13.00
C GLY A 240 0.63 -2.85 -12.91
N VAL A 241 1.07 -2.29 -14.05
CA VAL A 241 1.76 -0.99 -14.05
C VAL A 241 0.79 0.17 -13.81
N GLN A 242 -0.46 0.09 -14.29
CA GLN A 242 -1.49 1.09 -13.96
C GLN A 242 -1.81 1.13 -12.46
N THR A 243 -1.82 -0.02 -11.80
CA THR A 243 -1.96 -0.12 -10.34
C THR A 243 -0.80 0.60 -9.64
N ASP A 244 0.43 0.37 -10.10
CA ASP A 244 1.62 1.03 -9.55
C ASP A 244 1.64 2.55 -9.85
N GLN A 245 1.09 3.02 -10.98
CA GLN A 245 0.93 4.47 -11.22
C GLN A 245 -0.06 5.11 -10.24
N ARG A 246 -1.20 4.45 -9.96
CA ARG A 246 -2.18 4.94 -8.97
C ARG A 246 -1.59 4.94 -7.54
N LEU A 247 -0.78 3.93 -7.20
CA LEU A 247 -0.04 3.89 -5.93
C LEU A 247 1.04 4.99 -5.85
N LEU A 248 1.81 5.21 -6.92
CA LEU A 248 2.79 6.31 -6.96
C LEU A 248 2.11 7.66 -6.71
N ARG A 249 0.93 7.91 -7.31
CA ARG A 249 0.17 9.15 -7.09
C ARG A 249 -0.26 9.30 -5.62
N HIS A 250 -0.69 8.22 -4.96
CA HIS A 250 -1.01 8.20 -3.54
C HIS A 250 0.21 8.46 -2.64
N LEU A 251 1.36 7.87 -2.96
CA LEU A 251 2.61 8.11 -2.23
C LEU A 251 3.09 9.57 -2.40
N ILE A 252 2.90 10.20 -3.56
CA ILE A 252 3.25 11.61 -3.76
C ILE A 252 2.43 12.53 -2.85
N VAL A 253 1.13 12.26 -2.63
CA VAL A 253 0.31 13.00 -1.65
C VAL A 253 0.87 12.86 -0.22
N GLN A 254 1.40 11.70 0.14
CA GLN A 254 1.94 11.42 1.47
C GLN A 254 3.34 12.02 1.70
N TYR A 255 4.25 11.86 0.72
CA TYR A 255 5.68 12.15 0.87
C TYR A 255 6.11 13.49 0.24
N LEU A 256 5.40 13.99 -0.78
CA LEU A 256 5.72 15.21 -1.53
C LEU A 256 4.48 16.13 -1.71
N PRO A 257 3.81 16.55 -0.62
CA PRO A 257 2.55 17.30 -0.66
C PRO A 257 2.67 18.75 -1.15
N ARG A 258 3.84 19.21 -1.62
CA ARG A 258 4.01 20.48 -2.34
C ARG A 258 3.95 20.22 -3.84
N LEU A 259 4.77 19.29 -4.33
CA LEU A 259 4.69 18.78 -5.71
C LEU A 259 3.28 18.27 -6.06
N ASP A 260 2.60 17.57 -5.15
CA ASP A 260 1.22 17.14 -5.34
C ASP A 260 0.28 18.28 -5.77
N ARG A 261 0.31 19.40 -5.04
CA ARG A 261 -0.51 20.58 -5.33
C ARG A 261 -0.10 21.24 -6.64
N LEU A 262 1.19 21.36 -6.92
CA LEU A 262 1.68 21.88 -8.21
C LEU A 262 1.13 21.05 -9.39
N LEU A 263 1.14 19.72 -9.28
CA LEU A 263 0.60 18.83 -10.32
C LEU A 263 -0.93 18.98 -10.49
N GLN A 264 -1.67 19.24 -9.40
CA GLN A 264 -3.11 19.51 -9.47
C GLN A 264 -3.43 20.90 -10.05
N GLU A 265 -2.72 21.94 -9.60
CA GLU A 265 -2.88 23.34 -10.04
C GLU A 265 -2.57 23.53 -11.53
N HIS A 266 -1.68 22.69 -12.08
CA HIS A 266 -1.27 22.72 -13.50
C HIS A 266 -1.94 21.64 -14.39
N ASP A 267 -2.83 20.81 -13.84
CA ASP A 267 -3.50 19.67 -14.51
C ASP A 267 -2.54 18.69 -15.19
N ILE A 268 -1.49 18.26 -14.46
CA ILE A 268 -0.41 17.41 -14.98
C ILE A 268 -0.63 15.94 -14.57
N GLU A 269 -1.07 15.12 -15.52
CA GLU A 269 -1.12 13.67 -15.34
C GLU A 269 0.30 13.07 -15.40
N LEU A 270 0.94 12.93 -14.22
CA LEU A 270 2.28 12.35 -14.07
C LEU A 270 2.42 10.95 -14.70
N SER A 271 1.33 10.18 -14.80
CA SER A 271 1.33 8.83 -15.39
C SER A 271 1.90 8.80 -16.82
N LEU A 272 1.66 9.86 -17.60
CA LEU A 272 2.13 10.02 -18.98
C LEU A 272 3.67 10.00 -19.10
N ILE A 273 4.35 10.33 -17.99
CA ILE A 273 5.81 10.33 -17.87
C ILE A 273 6.27 9.04 -17.16
N THR A 274 5.75 8.79 -15.95
CA THR A 274 6.29 7.76 -15.05
C THR A 274 5.89 6.33 -15.42
N LEU A 275 4.85 6.12 -16.24
CA LEU A 275 4.45 4.78 -16.69
C LEU A 275 5.60 4.07 -17.41
N HIS A 276 6.34 4.77 -18.28
CA HIS A 276 7.44 4.17 -19.02
C HIS A 276 8.67 3.88 -18.14
N TRP A 277 8.86 4.67 -17.07
CA TRP A 277 9.92 4.45 -16.08
C TRP A 277 9.70 3.12 -15.36
N PHE A 278 8.48 2.89 -14.86
CA PHE A 278 8.10 1.66 -14.17
C PHE A 278 8.07 0.46 -15.13
N LEU A 279 7.49 0.61 -16.33
CA LEU A 279 7.38 -0.46 -17.34
C LEU A 279 8.74 -0.96 -17.86
N THR A 280 9.82 -0.18 -17.72
CA THR A 280 11.19 -0.61 -18.09
C THR A 280 12.11 -0.83 -16.90
N ALA A 281 11.62 -0.73 -15.66
CA ALA A 281 12.46 -0.66 -14.45
C ALA A 281 13.64 0.34 -14.64
N PHE A 282 13.31 1.53 -15.14
CA PHE A 282 14.17 2.64 -15.56
C PHE A 282 15.10 2.41 -16.76
N ALA A 283 15.12 1.22 -17.37
CA ALA A 283 16.12 0.85 -18.38
C ALA A 283 16.11 1.65 -19.69
N SER A 284 15.05 2.44 -19.96
CA SER A 284 14.99 3.35 -21.09
C SER A 284 15.27 4.83 -20.76
N VAL A 285 15.41 5.19 -19.48
CA VAL A 285 15.40 6.61 -19.05
C VAL A 285 16.58 7.05 -18.18
N VAL A 286 17.16 6.18 -17.34
CA VAL A 286 18.38 6.54 -16.56
C VAL A 286 19.66 6.11 -17.27
N HIS A 287 20.76 6.79 -16.97
CA HIS A 287 22.09 6.36 -17.40
C HIS A 287 22.44 4.95 -16.88
N ILE A 288 23.11 4.16 -17.71
CA ILE A 288 23.39 2.74 -17.45
C ILE A 288 24.12 2.47 -16.12
N ARG A 289 25.00 3.38 -15.66
CA ARG A 289 25.67 3.28 -14.36
C ARG A 289 24.69 3.40 -13.18
N LEU A 290 23.72 4.31 -13.27
CA LEU A 290 22.64 4.41 -12.28
C LEU A 290 21.69 3.20 -12.40
N LEU A 291 21.35 2.76 -13.62
CA LEU A 291 20.53 1.56 -13.83
C LEU A 291 21.11 0.35 -13.09
N LEU A 292 22.42 0.11 -13.18
CA LEU A 292 23.10 -0.97 -12.47
C LEU A 292 22.93 -0.88 -10.94
N ARG A 293 22.96 0.33 -10.36
CA ARG A 293 22.78 0.55 -8.91
C ARG A 293 21.33 0.38 -8.46
N LEU A 294 20.38 0.84 -9.27
CA LEU A 294 18.94 0.59 -9.05
C LEU A 294 18.59 -0.89 -9.21
N TRP A 295 19.21 -1.59 -10.16
CA TRP A 295 18.99 -3.02 -10.43
C TRP A 295 19.60 -3.93 -9.38
N ASP A 296 20.76 -3.58 -8.80
CA ASP A 296 21.29 -4.27 -7.61
C ASP A 296 20.23 -4.37 -6.50
N LEU A 297 19.55 -3.26 -6.21
CA LEU A 297 18.47 -3.18 -5.21
C LEU A 297 17.17 -3.82 -5.70
N PHE A 298 16.72 -3.57 -6.92
CA PHE A 298 15.47 -4.14 -7.48
C PHE A 298 15.51 -5.68 -7.50
N PHE A 299 16.66 -6.28 -7.81
CA PHE A 299 16.83 -7.74 -7.74
C PHE A 299 16.96 -8.27 -6.31
N TYR A 300 17.14 -7.43 -5.29
CA TYR A 300 17.20 -7.86 -3.89
C TYR A 300 15.92 -7.60 -3.10
N GLU A 301 15.36 -6.39 -3.18
CA GLU A 301 14.16 -5.97 -2.42
C GLU A 301 12.87 -6.12 -3.23
N GLY A 302 12.93 -6.06 -4.56
CA GLY A 302 11.77 -6.13 -5.46
C GLY A 302 11.28 -4.75 -5.93
N SER A 303 10.05 -4.70 -6.42
CA SER A 303 9.47 -3.49 -7.04
C SER A 303 9.23 -2.29 -6.11
N LEU A 304 9.35 -2.46 -4.79
CA LEU A 304 9.42 -1.36 -3.81
C LEU A 304 10.44 -0.28 -4.22
N VAL A 305 11.57 -0.70 -4.80
CA VAL A 305 12.67 0.17 -5.23
C VAL A 305 12.25 1.15 -6.34
N LEU A 306 11.25 0.80 -7.17
CA LEU A 306 10.75 1.68 -8.22
C LEU A 306 10.04 2.92 -7.63
N PHE A 307 9.27 2.72 -6.56
CA PHE A 307 8.65 3.82 -5.82
C PHE A 307 9.68 4.67 -5.10
N GLN A 308 10.61 4.05 -4.36
CA GLN A 308 11.64 4.76 -3.60
C GLN A 308 12.53 5.61 -4.51
N ALA A 309 13.02 5.04 -5.62
CA ALA A 309 13.83 5.77 -6.60
C ALA A 309 13.05 6.92 -7.25
N THR A 310 11.77 6.72 -7.60
CA THR A 310 10.94 7.78 -8.20
C THR A 310 10.69 8.91 -7.20
N LEU A 311 10.34 8.60 -5.94
CA LEU A 311 10.15 9.60 -4.89
C LEU A 311 11.44 10.36 -4.59
N GLY A 312 12.60 9.68 -4.56
CA GLY A 312 13.90 10.33 -4.42
C GLY A 312 14.22 11.28 -5.58
N MET A 313 13.98 10.85 -6.83
CA MET A 313 14.19 11.66 -8.03
C MET A 313 13.29 12.92 -8.03
N LEU A 314 12.02 12.78 -7.67
CA LEU A 314 11.09 13.90 -7.55
C LEU A 314 11.45 14.83 -6.39
N CYS A 315 11.92 14.30 -5.26
CA CYS A 315 12.34 15.10 -4.09
C CYS A 315 13.57 15.96 -4.39
N LEU A 316 14.59 15.39 -5.04
CA LEU A 316 15.80 16.10 -5.47
C LEU A 316 15.52 17.24 -6.48
N LYS A 317 14.34 17.24 -7.11
CA LYS A 317 13.90 18.25 -8.09
C LYS A 317 12.69 19.07 -7.64
N GLU A 318 12.17 18.89 -6.41
CA GLU A 318 10.93 19.55 -5.97
C GLU A 318 11.01 21.09 -6.07
N GLU A 319 12.13 21.70 -5.67
CA GLU A 319 12.30 23.16 -5.76
C GLU A 319 12.39 23.69 -7.20
N GLU A 320 12.97 22.92 -8.13
CA GLU A 320 13.08 23.30 -9.56
C GLU A 320 11.72 23.18 -10.26
N LEU A 321 10.95 22.16 -9.90
CA LEU A 321 9.57 21.97 -10.34
C LEU A 321 8.66 23.11 -9.83
N ILE A 322 8.75 23.45 -8.54
CA ILE A 322 7.97 24.54 -7.93
C ILE A 322 8.34 25.93 -8.46
N GLN A 323 9.57 26.12 -8.95
CA GLN A 323 10.02 27.38 -9.57
C GLN A 323 9.73 27.47 -11.08
N SER A 324 9.16 26.43 -11.69
CA SER A 324 8.86 26.41 -13.13
C SER A 324 7.67 27.29 -13.49
N GLU A 325 7.80 28.12 -14.55
CA GLU A 325 6.83 29.18 -14.88
C GLU A 325 5.47 28.68 -15.40
N ASN A 326 5.38 27.45 -15.91
CA ASN A 326 4.19 26.94 -16.60
C ASN A 326 4.19 25.40 -16.72
N SER A 327 3.03 24.81 -17.05
CA SER A 327 2.83 23.36 -17.11
C SER A 327 3.75 22.64 -18.11
N ALA A 328 4.15 23.29 -19.21
CA ALA A 328 5.07 22.69 -20.18
C ALA A 328 6.52 22.66 -19.67
N SER A 329 6.95 23.69 -18.93
CA SER A 329 8.22 23.68 -18.21
C SER A 329 8.25 22.54 -17.19
N ILE A 330 7.20 22.41 -16.36
CA ILE A 330 7.08 21.34 -15.37
C ILE A 330 7.11 19.96 -16.04
N PHE A 331 6.35 19.75 -17.12
CA PHE A 331 6.32 18.48 -17.87
C PHE A 331 7.69 18.11 -18.45
N ASN A 332 8.42 19.08 -19.02
CA ASN A 332 9.76 18.86 -19.56
C ASN A 332 10.75 18.52 -18.45
N THR A 333 10.81 19.33 -17.38
CA THR A 333 11.69 19.07 -16.23
C THR A 333 11.41 17.70 -15.63
N LEU A 334 10.13 17.33 -15.41
CA LEU A 334 9.73 15.99 -14.95
C LEU A 334 10.22 14.87 -15.89
N SER A 335 10.10 15.07 -17.21
CA SER A 335 10.53 14.08 -18.21
C SER A 335 12.04 13.89 -18.24
N ASP A 336 12.81 14.96 -17.99
CA ASP A 336 14.26 14.95 -18.05
C ASP A 336 14.96 14.47 -16.76
N ILE A 337 14.26 14.47 -15.60
CA ILE A 337 14.85 14.07 -14.29
C ILE A 337 15.72 12.80 -14.38
N PRO A 338 15.28 11.67 -15.00
CA PRO A 338 16.05 10.44 -15.00
C PRO A 338 17.41 10.54 -15.71
N SER A 339 17.56 11.44 -16.69
CA SER A 339 18.84 11.69 -17.36
C SER A 339 19.76 12.62 -16.55
N GLN A 340 19.18 13.49 -15.72
CA GLN A 340 19.92 14.41 -14.85
C GLN A 340 20.46 13.75 -13.57
N MET A 341 20.15 12.47 -13.32
CA MET A 341 20.63 11.72 -12.14
C MET A 341 21.98 11.05 -12.40
N GLU A 342 23.08 11.77 -12.13
CA GLU A 342 24.45 11.23 -12.22
C GLU A 342 24.89 10.48 -10.96
N ASP A 343 24.60 11.02 -9.76
CA ASP A 343 25.02 10.45 -8.48
C ASP A 343 23.98 9.46 -7.91
N ALA A 344 24.31 8.18 -8.01
CA ALA A 344 23.48 7.09 -7.51
C ALA A 344 23.43 7.00 -5.98
N ASP A 345 24.49 7.40 -5.26
CA ASP A 345 24.56 7.29 -3.81
C ASP A 345 23.82 8.47 -3.15
N LEU A 346 23.83 9.65 -3.76
CA LEU A 346 22.94 10.77 -3.42
C LEU A 346 21.46 10.39 -3.61
N LEU A 347 21.09 9.86 -4.78
CA LEU A 347 19.70 9.47 -5.06
C LEU A 347 19.22 8.36 -4.12
N LEU A 348 20.02 7.33 -3.89
CA LEU A 348 19.66 6.24 -2.97
C LEU A 348 19.63 6.69 -1.51
N GLY A 349 20.52 7.62 -1.11
CA GLY A 349 20.47 8.25 0.20
C GLY A 349 19.16 9.01 0.42
N GLU A 350 18.75 9.84 -0.53
CA GLU A 350 17.52 10.62 -0.44
C GLU A 350 16.25 9.76 -0.53
N ALA A 351 16.24 8.77 -1.43
CA ALA A 351 15.16 7.78 -1.53
C ALA A 351 14.93 7.02 -0.21
N MET A 352 16.01 6.62 0.47
CA MET A 352 15.95 5.94 1.77
C MET A 352 15.64 6.89 2.93
N ARG A 353 16.06 8.17 2.86
CA ARG A 353 15.68 9.21 3.82
C ARG A 353 14.19 9.51 3.78
N LEU A 354 13.62 9.59 2.56
CA LEU A 354 12.21 9.95 2.35
C LEU A 354 11.28 8.75 2.57
N ALA A 355 11.57 7.61 1.92
CA ALA A 355 10.66 6.46 1.83
C ALA A 355 11.25 5.16 2.40
N GLY A 356 12.25 5.23 3.31
CA GLY A 356 12.85 4.08 3.96
C GLY A 356 11.94 3.33 4.94
N SER A 357 10.84 3.94 5.38
CA SER A 357 9.76 3.32 6.18
C SER A 357 8.69 2.62 5.34
N LEU A 358 8.68 2.81 4.02
CA LEU A 358 7.75 2.14 3.12
C LEU A 358 8.10 0.66 3.01
N THR A 359 7.14 -0.21 3.32
CA THR A 359 7.33 -1.67 3.32
C THR A 359 6.58 -2.33 2.16
N ASP A 360 7.11 -3.46 1.70
CA ASP A 360 6.48 -4.31 0.68
C ASP A 360 5.03 -4.70 1.04
N VAL A 361 4.76 -4.98 2.33
CA VAL A 361 3.41 -5.26 2.85
C VAL A 361 2.46 -4.06 2.69
N ALA A 362 2.94 -2.83 2.88
CA ALA A 362 2.14 -1.62 2.68
C ALA A 362 1.87 -1.37 1.19
N VAL A 363 2.90 -1.50 0.35
CA VAL A 363 2.80 -1.43 -1.12
C VAL A 363 1.79 -2.46 -1.64
N GLU A 364 1.89 -3.72 -1.22
CA GLU A 364 1.03 -4.81 -1.69
C GLU A 364 -0.38 -4.77 -1.09
N SER A 365 -0.63 -4.02 -0.02
CA SER A 365 -1.98 -3.68 0.43
C SER A 365 -2.62 -2.64 -0.50
N GLN A 366 -1.94 -1.50 -0.70
CA GLN A 366 -2.46 -0.43 -1.56
C GLN A 366 -2.58 -0.85 -3.03
N ARG A 367 -1.69 -1.72 -3.54
CA ARG A 367 -1.82 -2.34 -4.87
C ARG A 367 -3.15 -3.06 -5.03
N ARG A 368 -3.49 -3.97 -4.11
CA ARG A 368 -4.74 -4.74 -4.19
C ARG A 368 -5.99 -3.84 -4.11
N LYS A 369 -5.92 -2.75 -3.33
CA LYS A 369 -6.93 -1.67 -3.31
C LYS A 369 -7.05 -0.92 -4.65
N HIS A 370 -5.95 -0.41 -5.21
CA HIS A 370 -5.97 0.32 -6.49
C HIS A 370 -6.33 -0.58 -7.69
N LEU A 371 -5.95 -1.86 -7.65
CA LEU A 371 -6.35 -2.87 -8.65
C LEU A 371 -7.85 -3.22 -8.55
N ALA A 372 -8.40 -3.32 -7.34
CA ALA A 372 -9.84 -3.51 -7.15
C ALA A 372 -10.63 -2.33 -7.75
N TYR A 373 -10.15 -1.10 -7.55
CA TYR A 373 -10.72 0.09 -8.20
C TYR A 373 -10.60 0.04 -9.74
N LEU A 374 -9.44 -0.31 -10.32
CA LEU A 374 -9.27 -0.50 -11.77
C LEU A 374 -10.22 -1.57 -12.37
N LEU A 375 -10.51 -2.63 -11.61
CA LEU A 375 -11.38 -3.72 -12.06
C LEU A 375 -12.87 -3.37 -11.93
N ALA A 376 -13.26 -2.47 -11.03
CA ALA A 376 -14.62 -1.95 -10.94
C ALA A 376 -14.95 -0.95 -12.05
N ASP A 377 -13.98 -0.09 -12.37
CA ASP A 377 -14.00 0.95 -13.43
C ASP A 377 -14.28 0.35 -14.83
N GLN A 378 -13.79 -0.85 -15.10
CA GLN A 378 -14.04 -1.59 -16.35
C GLN A 378 -15.45 -2.25 -16.43
N GLY A 379 -16.28 -2.06 -15.41
CA GLY A 379 -17.70 -2.41 -15.38
C GLY A 379 -18.00 -3.90 -15.15
N PRO A 380 -19.29 -4.29 -15.05
CA PRO A 380 -19.72 -5.65 -14.74
C PRO A 380 -19.56 -6.66 -15.90
N LEU A 381 -18.56 -6.46 -16.76
CA LEU A 381 -18.06 -7.50 -17.64
C LEU A 381 -17.26 -8.51 -16.81
N LEU A 382 -17.93 -9.49 -16.18
CA LEU A 382 -17.45 -10.88 -16.03
C LEU A 382 -18.41 -11.75 -15.19
N GLY A 383 -19.20 -12.59 -15.88
CA GLY A 383 -19.92 -13.72 -15.28
C GLY A 383 -19.04 -14.93 -14.92
N ALA A 384 -17.72 -14.76 -14.88
CA ALA A 384 -16.71 -15.77 -14.55
C ALA A 384 -15.59 -15.09 -13.74
N SER A 385 -15.14 -15.67 -12.63
CA SER A 385 -14.26 -14.94 -11.69
C SER A 385 -12.85 -14.65 -12.28
N PRO A 386 -12.46 -13.37 -12.49
CA PRO A 386 -11.10 -13.04 -12.92
C PRO A 386 -10.10 -13.09 -11.77
N ALA A 387 -10.55 -12.98 -10.51
CA ALA A 387 -9.68 -12.85 -9.34
C ALA A 387 -8.75 -14.06 -9.14
N ALA A 388 -9.19 -15.25 -9.57
CA ALA A 388 -8.39 -16.47 -9.57
C ALA A 388 -7.39 -16.58 -10.76
N SER A 389 -7.51 -15.72 -11.78
CA SER A 389 -6.69 -15.77 -13.00
C SER A 389 -5.78 -14.55 -13.21
N LEU A 390 -6.06 -13.42 -12.53
CA LEU A 390 -5.24 -12.20 -12.60
C LEU A 390 -4.14 -12.13 -11.52
N SER A 391 -4.18 -13.03 -10.53
CA SER A 391 -3.23 -13.06 -9.40
C SER A 391 -2.01 -13.95 -9.63
N GLN A 392 -1.94 -14.69 -10.74
CA GLN A 392 -0.82 -15.59 -11.07
C GLN A 392 -0.54 -15.59 -12.58
N VAL A 393 0.74 -15.51 -12.96
CA VAL A 393 1.17 -15.63 -14.36
C VAL A 393 1.03 -17.08 -14.83
N VAL A 394 0.14 -17.32 -15.80
CA VAL A 394 -0.13 -18.67 -16.33
C VAL A 394 0.98 -19.10 -17.29
N ARG A 395 2.02 -19.75 -16.74
CA ARG A 395 3.12 -20.34 -17.50
C ARG A 395 2.65 -21.58 -18.30
N ARG A 396 2.98 -21.62 -19.60
CA ARG A 396 2.65 -22.72 -20.52
C ARG A 396 3.28 -24.05 -20.07
N ARG A 397 2.48 -24.95 -19.49
CA ARG A 397 2.88 -26.31 -19.14
C ARG A 397 2.65 -27.26 -20.32
N THR A 398 3.71 -27.89 -20.82
CA THR A 398 3.62 -28.87 -21.92
C THR A 398 2.82 -30.09 -21.48
N GLN A 399 1.67 -30.35 -22.10
CA GLN A 399 0.85 -31.54 -21.78
C GLN A 399 1.55 -32.83 -22.22
N ARG A 400 2.35 -33.40 -21.32
CA ARG A 400 2.72 -34.82 -21.38
C ARG A 400 1.44 -35.63 -21.16
N ARG A 401 0.86 -36.17 -22.24
CA ARG A 401 -0.45 -36.86 -22.27
C ARG A 401 -0.61 -37.82 -21.08
N LYS A 402 -1.48 -37.45 -20.12
CA LYS A 402 -2.04 -38.36 -19.11
C LYS A 402 -3.46 -38.77 -19.53
N SER A 403 -3.90 -39.94 -19.06
CA SER A 403 -5.13 -40.59 -19.56
C SER A 403 -6.38 -39.72 -19.36
N GLY A 404 -7.30 -39.75 -20.35
CA GLY A 404 -8.55 -38.99 -20.38
C GLY A 404 -9.65 -39.50 -19.45
N ILE A 405 -9.30 -39.79 -18.19
CA ILE A 405 -10.22 -40.27 -17.15
C ILE A 405 -10.49 -39.18 -16.10
N THR A 406 -9.57 -38.22 -15.91
CA THR A 406 -9.76 -37.11 -14.95
C THR A 406 -10.75 -36.04 -15.41
N SER A 407 -11.08 -35.94 -16.70
CA SER A 407 -12.08 -34.99 -17.22
C SER A 407 -13.54 -35.42 -17.01
N LEU A 408 -13.78 -36.68 -16.59
CA LEU A 408 -15.10 -37.26 -16.37
C LEU A 408 -15.55 -37.27 -14.89
N LEU A 409 -14.77 -36.64 -14.00
CA LEU A 409 -15.01 -36.63 -12.55
C LEU A 409 -15.21 -35.23 -11.93
N PHE A 410 -14.99 -34.16 -12.71
CA PHE A 410 -15.00 -32.76 -12.23
C PHE A 410 -15.55 -31.79 -13.31
N GLY A 411 -16.54 -32.24 -14.09
CA GLY A 411 -16.91 -31.59 -15.36
C GLY A 411 -18.02 -30.52 -15.29
N GLU A 412 -19.10 -30.77 -14.54
CA GLU A 412 -20.37 -30.03 -14.73
C GLU A 412 -20.90 -29.36 -13.44
N ASP A 413 -20.88 -30.06 -12.30
CA ASP A 413 -21.43 -29.56 -11.02
C ASP A 413 -20.84 -28.19 -10.58
N ASP A 414 -19.53 -27.98 -10.78
CA ASP A 414 -18.85 -26.79 -10.27
C ASP A 414 -19.20 -25.52 -11.07
N LEU A 415 -19.59 -25.66 -12.34
CA LEU A 415 -20.06 -24.54 -13.17
C LEU A 415 -21.49 -24.12 -12.78
N GLU A 416 -22.36 -25.07 -12.47
CA GLU A 416 -23.70 -24.79 -11.92
C GLU A 416 -23.58 -24.16 -10.52
N ALA A 417 -22.71 -24.71 -9.67
CA ALA A 417 -22.42 -24.14 -8.35
C ALA A 417 -21.78 -22.75 -8.42
N LEU A 418 -20.97 -22.45 -9.45
CA LEU A 418 -20.41 -21.11 -9.66
C LEU A 418 -21.48 -20.12 -10.17
N LYS A 419 -22.34 -20.51 -11.12
CA LYS A 419 -23.49 -19.71 -11.54
C LYS A 419 -24.41 -19.38 -10.36
N ALA A 420 -24.71 -20.36 -9.51
CA ALA A 420 -25.55 -20.17 -8.32
C ALA A 420 -24.94 -19.16 -7.32
N LYS A 421 -23.62 -19.21 -7.09
CA LYS A 421 -22.89 -18.22 -6.27
C LYS A 421 -22.99 -16.82 -6.89
N ASN A 422 -22.71 -16.69 -8.19
CA ASN A 422 -22.78 -15.41 -8.91
C ASN A 422 -24.19 -14.80 -8.88
N ILE A 423 -25.24 -15.62 -9.07
CA ILE A 423 -26.64 -15.21 -8.95
C ILE A 423 -26.94 -14.68 -7.53
N LYS A 424 -26.51 -15.41 -6.49
CA LYS A 424 -26.72 -14.98 -5.10
C LYS A 424 -25.96 -13.69 -4.76
N GLN A 425 -24.79 -13.46 -5.38
CA GLN A 425 -24.08 -12.19 -5.27
C GLN A 425 -24.88 -11.02 -5.88
N THR A 426 -25.46 -11.19 -7.07
CA THR A 426 -26.32 -10.15 -7.68
C THR A 426 -27.57 -9.86 -6.82
N GLU A 427 -28.19 -10.90 -6.25
CA GLU A 427 -29.33 -10.78 -5.34
C GLU A 427 -28.97 -9.95 -4.09
N LEU A 428 -27.89 -10.30 -3.39
CA LEU A 428 -27.47 -9.62 -2.15
C LEU A 428 -27.12 -8.14 -2.35
N VAL A 429 -26.56 -7.76 -3.52
CA VAL A 429 -26.27 -6.36 -3.84
C VAL A 429 -27.56 -5.61 -4.21
N ALA A 430 -28.52 -6.26 -4.87
CA ALA A 430 -29.83 -5.67 -5.14
C ALA A 430 -30.64 -5.44 -3.85
N ASP A 431 -30.61 -6.40 -2.92
CA ASP A 431 -31.23 -6.29 -1.59
C ASP A 431 -30.63 -5.12 -0.80
N LEU A 432 -29.30 -5.00 -0.76
CA LEU A 432 -28.63 -3.86 -0.12
C LEU A 432 -29.03 -2.53 -0.76
N ARG A 433 -29.03 -2.46 -2.10
CA ARG A 433 -29.37 -1.24 -2.83
C ARG A 433 -30.78 -0.76 -2.55
N GLU A 434 -31.76 -1.67 -2.54
CA GLU A 434 -33.15 -1.30 -2.18
C GLU A 434 -33.28 -0.93 -0.70
N ALA A 435 -32.52 -1.55 0.21
CA ALA A 435 -32.48 -1.13 1.62
C ALA A 435 -31.93 0.32 1.77
N ILE A 436 -30.83 0.63 1.08
CA ILE A 436 -30.23 1.97 1.02
C ILE A 436 -31.21 3.00 0.43
N LEU A 437 -31.85 2.66 -0.70
CA LEU A 437 -32.83 3.53 -1.34
C LEU A 437 -34.07 3.77 -0.48
N ARG A 438 -34.50 2.81 0.37
CA ARG A 438 -35.58 3.04 1.34
C ARG A 438 -35.19 4.04 2.43
N VAL A 439 -33.99 3.90 3.01
CA VAL A 439 -33.45 4.88 3.96
C VAL A 439 -33.37 6.26 3.31
N ALA A 440 -32.79 6.37 2.11
CA ALA A 440 -32.64 7.64 1.41
C ALA A 440 -33.99 8.30 1.04
N ARG A 441 -34.97 7.52 0.54
CA ARG A 441 -36.33 8.01 0.25
C ARG A 441 -37.04 8.51 1.51
N HIS A 442 -36.83 7.85 2.66
CA HIS A 442 -37.36 8.31 3.96
C HIS A 442 -36.84 9.70 4.33
N PHE A 443 -35.54 9.97 4.20
CA PHE A 443 -34.99 11.32 4.39
C PHE A 443 -35.61 12.36 3.46
N GLN A 444 -35.84 12.02 2.18
CA GLN A 444 -36.50 12.91 1.21
C GLN A 444 -37.98 13.16 1.51
N CYS A 445 -38.70 12.17 2.04
CA CYS A 445 -40.12 12.31 2.40
C CYS A 445 -40.34 13.02 3.74
N THR A 446 -39.42 12.90 4.70
CA THR A 446 -39.57 13.42 6.06
C THR A 446 -38.93 14.79 6.29
N ASP A 447 -37.86 15.14 5.54
CA ASP A 447 -37.19 16.44 5.65
C ASP A 447 -36.96 17.06 4.25
N PRO A 448 -37.69 18.15 3.91
CA PRO A 448 -37.60 18.81 2.60
C PRO A 448 -36.21 19.29 2.18
N LYS A 449 -35.25 19.45 3.11
CA LYS A 449 -33.85 19.77 2.77
C LYS A 449 -33.22 18.70 1.87
N ASN A 450 -33.63 17.44 2.03
CA ASN A 450 -33.03 16.30 1.34
C ASN A 450 -33.58 16.08 -0.07
N CYS A 451 -34.63 16.77 -0.49
CA CYS A 451 -35.30 16.57 -1.78
C CYS A 451 -34.41 16.78 -3.01
N SER A 452 -33.31 17.53 -2.88
CA SER A 452 -32.31 17.78 -3.93
C SER A 452 -31.12 16.82 -3.89
N VAL A 453 -31.03 15.91 -2.91
CA VAL A 453 -29.95 14.92 -2.81
C VAL A 453 -30.11 13.88 -3.91
N GLU A 454 -29.07 13.72 -4.74
CA GLU A 454 -29.04 12.67 -5.75
C GLU A 454 -28.85 11.29 -5.10
N LEU A 455 -29.69 10.32 -5.50
CA LEU A 455 -29.66 8.95 -4.99
C LEU A 455 -28.94 7.96 -5.93
N SER A 456 -28.19 8.48 -6.90
CA SER A 456 -27.37 7.64 -7.78
C SER A 456 -26.02 7.35 -7.08
N PRO A 457 -25.61 6.07 -6.99
CA PRO A 457 -24.27 5.74 -6.52
C PRO A 457 -23.23 6.11 -7.58
N ASP A 458 -22.35 7.05 -7.24
CA ASP A 458 -21.23 7.44 -8.09
C ASP A 458 -20.16 6.34 -8.07
N TYR A 459 -19.97 5.70 -9.23
CA TYR A 459 -18.98 4.65 -9.45
C TYR A 459 -17.65 5.16 -10.03
N SER A 460 -17.51 6.48 -10.21
CA SER A 460 -16.31 7.07 -10.83
C SER A 460 -15.05 6.97 -9.96
N MET A 461 -13.90 6.94 -10.63
CA MET A 461 -12.60 6.93 -9.99
C MET A 461 -12.29 8.22 -9.23
N GLU A 462 -12.88 9.32 -9.69
CA GLU A 462 -12.80 10.65 -9.11
C GLU A 462 -13.60 10.70 -7.80
N SER A 463 -14.70 9.94 -7.68
CA SER A 463 -15.39 9.72 -6.41
C SER A 463 -14.47 9.04 -5.39
N HIS A 464 -13.81 7.95 -5.78
CA HIS A 464 -12.97 7.16 -4.89
C HIS A 464 -11.75 7.91 -4.34
N GLN A 465 -11.17 8.83 -5.12
CA GLN A 465 -10.04 9.64 -4.68
C GLN A 465 -10.45 10.67 -3.62
N ARG A 466 -11.62 11.31 -3.80
CA ARG A 466 -12.14 12.36 -2.90
C ARG A 466 -12.72 11.83 -1.58
N ASP A 467 -12.94 10.52 -1.43
CA ASP A 467 -13.55 9.93 -0.21
C ASP A 467 -12.87 10.40 1.10
N HIS A 468 -11.52 10.36 1.15
CA HIS A 468 -10.77 10.77 2.34
C HIS A 468 -10.74 12.29 2.53
N GLU A 469 -10.72 13.05 1.44
CA GLU A 469 -10.76 14.52 1.46
C GLU A 469 -12.12 15.01 1.97
N ASN A 470 -13.21 14.42 1.48
CA ASN A 470 -14.58 14.68 1.92
C ASN A 470 -14.76 14.37 3.41
N TYR A 471 -14.19 13.26 3.89
CA TYR A 471 -14.17 12.89 5.31
C TYR A 471 -13.42 13.94 6.16
N VAL A 472 -12.18 14.28 5.79
CA VAL A 472 -11.37 15.27 6.52
C VAL A 472 -11.98 16.67 6.46
N ALA A 473 -12.58 17.07 5.33
CA ALA A 473 -13.29 18.34 5.19
C ALA A 473 -14.53 18.40 6.07
N CYS A 474 -15.32 17.31 6.13
CA CYS A 474 -16.49 17.21 7.00
C CYS A 474 -16.10 17.38 8.48
N LEU A 475 -15.11 16.63 8.95
CA LEU A 475 -14.71 16.66 10.37
C LEU A 475 -13.98 17.96 10.79
N ARG A 476 -13.52 18.79 9.83
CA ARG A 476 -12.89 20.10 10.10
C ARG A 476 -13.85 21.29 10.12
N SER A 477 -15.10 21.15 9.63
CA SER A 477 -15.93 22.30 9.23
C SER A 477 -17.17 22.57 10.09
N HIS A 478 -17.48 21.74 11.09
CA HIS A 478 -18.78 21.78 11.79
C HIS A 478 -18.70 22.24 13.25
N PRO A 479 -19.63 23.11 13.71
CA PRO A 479 -19.76 23.45 15.13
C PRO A 479 -20.40 22.29 15.91
N ARG A 480 -20.03 22.16 17.19
CA ARG A 480 -20.66 21.19 18.11
C ARG A 480 -22.15 21.50 18.29
N ARG A 481 -22.99 20.49 18.53
CA ARG A 481 -24.44 20.66 18.72
C ARG A 481 -24.93 19.95 19.98
N ALA A 482 -26.02 20.44 20.54
CA ALA A 482 -26.70 19.82 21.67
C ALA A 482 -28.20 19.67 21.39
N LYS A 483 -28.80 18.56 21.82
CA LYS A 483 -30.24 18.34 21.81
C LYS A 483 -30.82 18.64 23.18
N ALA A 484 -31.86 19.48 23.23
CA ALA A 484 -32.57 19.75 24.47
C ALA A 484 -33.32 18.52 24.99
N LEU A 485 -33.02 18.09 26.22
CA LEU A 485 -33.70 16.97 26.90
C LEU A 485 -34.96 17.44 27.64
N LEU A 486 -35.03 18.74 27.94
CA LEU A 486 -36.06 19.44 28.72
C LEU A 486 -36.37 20.79 28.06
N ASP A 487 -37.48 21.41 28.45
CA ASP A 487 -37.77 22.80 28.11
C ASP A 487 -36.96 23.76 29.02
N PHE A 488 -36.54 24.90 28.48
CA PHE A 488 -35.89 25.98 29.22
C PHE A 488 -36.46 27.33 28.77
N GLU A 489 -37.23 27.98 29.64
CA GLU A 489 -37.83 29.29 29.35
C GLU A 489 -36.83 30.42 29.63
N ARG A 490 -36.66 31.32 28.65
CA ARG A 490 -35.82 32.52 28.76
C ARG A 490 -36.50 33.56 29.64
N HIS A 491 -35.86 33.91 30.75
CA HIS A 491 -36.29 34.96 31.67
C HIS A 491 -35.47 36.24 31.48
N ASP A 492 -34.15 36.11 31.32
CA ASP A 492 -33.22 37.24 31.13
C ASP A 492 -32.65 37.33 29.70
N ASP A 493 -32.09 38.50 29.35
CA ASP A 493 -31.70 38.80 27.96
C ASP A 493 -30.40 38.07 27.51
N ASP A 494 -29.62 37.51 28.42
CA ASP A 494 -28.44 36.70 28.14
C ASP A 494 -28.71 35.19 28.12
N GLU A 495 -29.90 34.74 28.51
CA GLU A 495 -30.33 33.33 28.43
C GLU A 495 -30.77 32.92 27.01
N LEU A 496 -30.50 31.66 26.64
CA LEU A 496 -30.99 31.02 25.42
C LEU A 496 -32.15 30.06 25.74
N GLY A 497 -33.38 30.54 25.60
CA GLY A 497 -34.57 29.69 25.76
C GLY A 497 -34.78 28.70 24.60
N PHE A 498 -35.25 27.49 24.93
CA PHE A 498 -35.52 26.41 23.99
C PHE A 498 -36.57 25.43 24.52
N ARG A 499 -37.06 24.56 23.64
CA ARG A 499 -37.97 23.45 23.98
C ARG A 499 -37.25 22.12 23.88
N LYS A 500 -37.82 21.10 24.53
CA LYS A 500 -37.37 19.72 24.39
C LYS A 500 -37.33 19.30 22.91
N ASN A 501 -36.23 18.67 22.52
CA ASN A 501 -35.82 18.28 21.16
C ASN A 501 -35.33 19.42 20.24
N ASP A 502 -35.27 20.69 20.68
CA ASP A 502 -34.57 21.73 19.90
C ASP A 502 -33.06 21.44 19.82
N ILE A 503 -32.45 21.77 18.69
CA ILE A 503 -31.02 21.56 18.42
C ILE A 503 -30.25 22.88 18.50
N ILE A 504 -29.46 23.00 19.56
CA ILE A 504 -28.68 24.19 19.91
C ILE A 504 -27.28 24.04 19.33
N THR A 505 -26.78 25.06 18.65
CA THR A 505 -25.38 25.12 18.21
C THR A 505 -24.51 25.57 19.38
N ILE A 506 -23.57 24.73 19.84
CA ILE A 506 -22.74 25.05 21.01
C ILE A 506 -21.56 25.92 20.58
N ILE A 507 -21.43 27.09 21.18
CA ILE A 507 -20.37 28.08 20.91
C ILE A 507 -19.28 28.07 21.99
N SER A 508 -19.61 27.71 23.24
CA SER A 508 -18.63 27.59 24.33
C SER A 508 -19.07 26.60 25.40
N GLN A 509 -18.17 25.66 25.73
CA GLN A 509 -18.27 24.70 26.84
C GLN A 509 -17.24 25.00 27.96
N LYS A 510 -16.81 26.26 28.09
CA LYS A 510 -15.74 26.67 29.04
C LYS A 510 -16.10 26.57 30.53
N ASP A 511 -17.37 26.32 30.83
CA ASP A 511 -17.92 26.11 32.17
C ASP A 511 -18.67 24.77 32.17
N GLU A 512 -18.60 24.01 33.26
CA GLU A 512 -19.16 22.66 33.35
C GLU A 512 -20.69 22.62 33.52
N HIS A 513 -21.32 23.76 33.80
CA HIS A 513 -22.73 23.86 34.16
C HIS A 513 -23.50 24.85 33.27
N CYS A 514 -22.82 25.83 32.69
CA CYS A 514 -23.38 26.94 31.90
C CYS A 514 -22.70 27.03 30.53
N TRP A 515 -23.39 26.59 29.47
CA TRP A 515 -22.85 26.62 28.10
C TRP A 515 -23.43 27.79 27.32
N VAL A 516 -22.65 28.34 26.38
CA VAL A 516 -23.14 29.37 25.45
C VAL A 516 -23.40 28.72 24.10
N GLY A 517 -24.55 29.04 23.50
CA GLY A 517 -24.91 28.52 22.18
C GLY A 517 -25.91 29.42 21.44
N GLU A 518 -26.37 28.92 20.31
CA GLU A 518 -27.24 29.64 19.38
C GLU A 518 -28.34 28.71 18.83
N LEU A 519 -29.57 29.25 18.79
CA LEU A 519 -30.77 28.60 18.27
C LEU A 519 -31.60 29.66 17.54
N ASN A 520 -31.99 29.39 16.29
CA ASN A 520 -32.79 30.31 15.45
C ASN A 520 -32.19 31.74 15.33
N GLY A 521 -30.86 31.88 15.38
CA GLY A 521 -30.16 33.17 15.33
C GLY A 521 -30.19 33.98 16.65
N LEU A 522 -30.84 33.46 17.69
CA LEU A 522 -30.69 33.96 19.06
C LEU A 522 -29.53 33.25 19.74
N ARG A 523 -28.72 33.99 20.49
CA ARG A 523 -27.53 33.48 21.19
C ARG A 523 -27.58 33.88 22.66
N GLY A 524 -27.29 32.93 23.54
CA GLY A 524 -27.29 33.11 24.99
C GLY A 524 -26.67 31.92 25.72
N TRP A 525 -26.74 31.93 27.05
CA TRP A 525 -26.31 30.83 27.89
C TRP A 525 -27.46 29.88 28.26
N PHE A 526 -27.12 28.63 28.61
CA PHE A 526 -28.08 27.64 29.08
C PHE A 526 -27.46 26.58 30.01
N PRO A 527 -28.27 25.88 30.82
CA PRO A 527 -27.78 24.80 31.69
C PRO A 527 -27.31 23.58 30.88
N ALA A 528 -26.02 23.23 31.01
CA ALA A 528 -25.41 22.06 30.34
C ALA A 528 -26.16 20.75 30.64
N LYS A 529 -26.70 20.62 31.86
CA LYS A 529 -27.50 19.47 32.34
C LYS A 529 -28.89 19.33 31.69
N PHE A 530 -29.36 20.30 30.91
CA PHE A 530 -30.65 20.25 30.21
C PHE A 530 -30.53 19.79 28.76
N VAL A 531 -29.32 19.48 28.31
CA VAL A 531 -29.03 19.03 26.94
C VAL A 531 -28.20 17.75 26.94
N GLU A 532 -28.31 17.01 25.84
CA GLU A 532 -27.37 15.96 25.45
C GLU A 532 -26.49 16.50 24.32
N VAL A 533 -25.17 16.28 24.36
CA VAL A 533 -24.30 16.64 23.23
C VAL A 533 -24.58 15.64 22.11
N LEU A 534 -25.05 16.14 20.97
CA LEU A 534 -25.13 15.31 19.77
C LEU A 534 -23.72 15.06 19.25
N ASP A 535 -23.44 13.83 18.82
CA ASP A 535 -22.07 13.34 18.71
C ASP A 535 -21.19 14.23 17.83
N GLU A 536 -19.97 14.46 18.30
CA GLU A 536 -19.15 15.58 17.85
C GLU A 536 -18.70 15.35 16.41
N ARG A 537 -18.96 16.34 15.53
CA ARG A 537 -18.56 16.46 14.10
C ARG A 537 -19.59 16.01 13.03
N SER A 538 -20.84 15.70 13.39
CA SER A 538 -21.92 15.43 12.41
C SER A 538 -22.37 16.68 11.61
N LYS A 539 -22.95 16.43 10.41
CA LYS A 539 -23.47 17.45 9.47
C LYS A 539 -24.73 18.18 10.01
N GLU A 540 -25.49 18.88 9.16
CA GLU A 540 -26.79 19.43 9.56
C GLU A 540 -27.74 18.34 10.06
N TYR A 541 -28.16 18.44 11.32
CA TYR A 541 -29.18 17.59 11.91
C TYR A 541 -30.46 17.56 11.07
N SER A 542 -31.01 16.36 10.89
CA SER A 542 -32.29 16.11 10.23
C SER A 542 -33.16 15.23 11.12
N ILE A 543 -34.41 15.65 11.35
CA ILE A 543 -35.39 14.91 12.16
C ILE A 543 -35.67 13.50 11.60
N ALA A 544 -35.43 13.29 10.31
CA ALA A 544 -35.62 12.01 9.64
C ALA A 544 -34.60 10.94 10.07
N GLY A 545 -33.44 11.35 10.59
CA GLY A 545 -32.33 10.49 10.99
C GLY A 545 -32.23 10.19 12.49
N ASP A 546 -33.08 10.82 13.31
CA ASP A 546 -33.09 10.69 14.78
C ASP A 546 -34.07 9.61 15.22
N ASP A 547 -33.59 8.50 15.79
CA ASP A 547 -34.45 7.38 16.19
C ASP A 547 -35.29 7.62 17.44
N SER A 548 -35.02 8.70 18.19
CA SER A 548 -35.87 9.17 19.30
C SER A 548 -36.96 10.17 18.88
N VAL A 549 -36.98 10.57 17.59
CA VAL A 549 -38.01 11.48 17.01
C VAL A 549 -38.82 10.76 15.93
N THR A 550 -38.17 9.95 15.09
CA THR A 550 -38.77 9.32 13.92
C THR A 550 -38.55 7.81 13.95
N GLU A 551 -39.39 7.09 14.71
CA GLU A 551 -39.26 5.63 14.94
C GLU A 551 -39.04 4.80 13.66
N GLY A 552 -39.66 5.21 12.53
CA GLY A 552 -39.50 4.53 11.24
C GLY A 552 -38.06 4.43 10.72
N VAL A 553 -37.14 5.29 11.16
CA VAL A 553 -35.71 5.16 10.79
C VAL A 553 -35.07 3.93 11.43
N THR A 554 -35.55 3.49 12.61
CA THR A 554 -35.08 2.28 13.28
C THR A 554 -35.43 1.02 12.48
N ASP A 555 -36.68 0.90 12.00
CA ASP A 555 -37.11 -0.25 11.20
C ASP A 555 -36.38 -0.31 9.84
N LEU A 556 -36.12 0.85 9.24
CA LEU A 556 -35.35 0.94 8.01
C LEU A 556 -33.88 0.54 8.23
N VAL A 557 -33.20 1.11 9.23
CA VAL A 557 -31.79 0.83 9.48
C VAL A 557 -31.59 -0.55 10.11
N ARG A 558 -32.13 -0.80 11.31
CA ARG A 558 -31.88 -2.03 12.07
C ARG A 558 -32.68 -3.22 11.52
N GLY A 559 -33.84 -2.98 10.91
CA GLY A 559 -34.71 -4.01 10.34
C GLY A 559 -34.52 -4.31 8.84
N THR A 560 -33.95 -3.40 8.05
CA THR A 560 -33.75 -3.61 6.58
C THR A 560 -32.29 -3.52 6.15
N LEU A 561 -31.59 -2.41 6.45
CA LEU A 561 -30.21 -2.17 6.02
C LEU A 561 -29.21 -3.12 6.70
N CYS A 562 -29.30 -3.27 8.03
CA CYS A 562 -28.37 -4.11 8.77
C CYS A 562 -28.47 -5.61 8.42
N PRO A 563 -29.66 -6.22 8.21
CA PRO A 563 -29.76 -7.58 7.68
C PRO A 563 -29.14 -7.75 6.30
N ALA A 564 -29.31 -6.79 5.37
CA ALA A 564 -28.69 -6.85 4.05
C ALA A 564 -27.15 -6.80 4.13
N LEU A 565 -26.61 -5.91 4.97
CA LEU A 565 -25.18 -5.86 5.27
C LEU A 565 -24.68 -7.15 5.92
N LYS A 566 -25.39 -7.68 6.92
CA LYS A 566 -25.03 -8.96 7.57
C LYS A 566 -24.97 -10.08 6.55
N ALA A 567 -25.96 -10.20 5.65
CA ALA A 567 -25.98 -11.25 4.64
C ALA A 567 -24.79 -11.17 3.67
N LEU A 568 -24.32 -9.96 3.34
CA LEU A 568 -23.08 -9.75 2.57
C LEU A 568 -21.83 -10.19 3.33
N PHE A 569 -21.72 -9.89 4.63
CA PHE A 569 -20.62 -10.37 5.49
C PHE A 569 -20.69 -11.87 5.82
N GLU A 570 -21.87 -12.51 5.76
CA GLU A 570 -21.97 -13.97 5.89
C GLU A 570 -21.66 -14.69 4.56
N HIS A 571 -21.82 -14.03 3.41
CA HIS A 571 -21.63 -14.60 2.08
C HIS A 571 -20.15 -14.88 1.75
N GLY A 572 -19.71 -16.09 2.09
CA GLY A 572 -18.35 -16.59 1.88
C GLY A 572 -17.49 -16.62 3.14
N LEU A 573 -18.08 -16.41 4.32
CA LEU A 573 -17.42 -16.62 5.61
C LEU A 573 -17.05 -18.12 5.78
N LYS A 574 -15.82 -18.39 6.22
CA LYS A 574 -15.29 -19.76 6.38
C LYS A 574 -15.80 -20.38 7.67
N LYS A 575 -16.59 -21.46 7.54
CA LYS A 575 -16.99 -22.30 8.67
C LYS A 575 -15.76 -23.07 9.21
N PRO A 576 -15.50 -23.09 10.53
CA PRO A 576 -14.35 -23.77 11.11
C PRO A 576 -14.45 -25.29 10.97
N SER A 577 -13.32 -25.94 10.70
CA SER A 577 -13.24 -27.38 10.46
C SER A 577 -13.33 -28.18 11.76
N LEU A 578 -14.40 -28.98 11.88
CA LEU A 578 -14.61 -30.11 12.80
C LEU A 578 -14.62 -29.84 14.32
N LEU A 579 -14.07 -28.75 14.83
CA LEU A 579 -13.97 -28.45 16.28
C LEU A 579 -14.81 -27.25 16.77
N GLY A 580 -15.78 -26.78 15.98
CA GLY A 580 -16.93 -26.03 16.51
C GLY A 580 -16.66 -24.63 17.09
N GLY A 581 -15.66 -23.91 16.59
CA GLY A 581 -15.45 -22.50 16.95
C GLY A 581 -16.62 -21.60 16.53
N ALA A 582 -16.78 -20.46 17.22
CA ALA A 582 -17.73 -19.42 16.81
C ALA A 582 -17.36 -18.83 15.44
N CYS A 583 -18.36 -18.59 14.60
CA CYS A 583 -18.19 -18.15 13.21
C CYS A 583 -19.22 -17.06 12.90
N HIS A 584 -18.83 -15.79 13.04
CA HIS A 584 -19.72 -14.64 12.89
C HIS A 584 -18.93 -13.41 12.37
N PRO A 585 -19.54 -12.54 11.54
CA PRO A 585 -18.90 -11.32 11.05
C PRO A 585 -18.23 -10.44 12.12
N TRP A 586 -18.78 -10.39 13.35
CA TRP A 586 -18.21 -9.59 14.44
C TRP A 586 -16.76 -9.96 14.76
N LEU A 587 -16.44 -11.26 14.82
CA LEU A 587 -15.09 -11.75 15.15
C LEU A 587 -14.06 -11.39 14.07
N PHE A 588 -14.49 -11.34 12.81
CA PHE A 588 -13.68 -10.85 11.72
C PHE A 588 -13.43 -9.33 11.84
N ILE A 589 -14.49 -8.55 12.11
CA ILE A 589 -14.42 -7.08 12.26
C ILE A 589 -13.50 -6.70 13.43
N GLU A 590 -13.61 -7.42 14.55
CA GLU A 590 -12.82 -7.24 15.77
C GLU A 590 -11.33 -7.54 15.54
N GLU A 591 -10.99 -8.64 14.86
CA GLU A 591 -9.60 -8.96 14.50
C GLU A 591 -9.03 -7.99 13.47
N ALA A 592 -9.83 -7.55 12.49
CA ALA A 592 -9.39 -6.62 11.45
C ALA A 592 -9.12 -5.23 12.03
N ALA A 593 -10.08 -4.66 12.77
CA ALA A 593 -9.94 -3.36 13.43
C ALA A 593 -8.76 -3.35 14.42
N GLY A 594 -8.48 -4.48 15.09
CA GLY A 594 -7.30 -4.63 15.94
C GLY A 594 -5.97 -4.57 15.17
N ARG A 595 -5.88 -5.23 14.00
CA ARG A 595 -4.65 -5.25 13.19
C ARG A 595 -4.27 -3.91 12.58
N GLU A 596 -5.24 -3.14 12.10
CA GLU A 596 -4.91 -1.88 11.40
C GLU A 596 -4.28 -0.83 12.35
N VAL A 597 -4.55 -0.92 13.66
CA VAL A 597 -3.90 -0.07 14.68
C VAL A 597 -2.68 -0.72 15.36
N GLU A 598 -2.40 -2.01 15.09
CA GLU A 598 -1.33 -2.79 15.76
C GLU A 598 0.07 -2.22 15.46
N ARG A 599 0.27 -1.64 14.27
CA ARG A 599 1.57 -1.08 13.83
C ARG A 599 1.99 0.19 14.57
N ASP A 600 1.03 0.96 15.07
CA ASP A 600 1.24 2.26 15.73
C ASP A 600 0.59 2.28 17.13
N PHE A 601 0.45 1.09 17.74
CA PHE A 601 -0.42 0.87 18.90
C PHE A 601 -0.19 1.85 20.05
N ASP A 602 1.05 2.11 20.46
CA ASP A 602 1.34 3.05 21.55
C ASP A 602 0.95 4.51 21.21
N SER A 603 1.07 4.91 19.94
CA SER A 603 0.68 6.24 19.44
C SER A 603 -0.84 6.37 19.33
N VAL A 604 -1.52 5.34 18.82
CA VAL A 604 -2.99 5.28 18.72
C VAL A 604 -3.63 5.21 20.11
N TYR A 605 -3.15 4.31 20.97
CA TYR A 605 -3.64 4.11 22.33
C TYR A 605 -3.45 5.38 23.18
N SER A 606 -2.27 6.01 23.12
CA SER A 606 -2.03 7.30 23.81
C SER A 606 -3.04 8.36 23.38
N ARG A 607 -3.30 8.53 22.07
CA ARG A 607 -4.29 9.49 21.56
C ARG A 607 -5.71 9.15 21.97
N LEU A 608 -6.14 7.89 21.83
CA LEU A 608 -7.49 7.45 22.20
C LEU A 608 -7.74 7.59 23.72
N VAL A 609 -6.75 7.34 24.56
CA VAL A 609 -6.83 7.59 26.01
C VAL A 609 -6.87 9.09 26.29
N LEU A 610 -6.04 9.92 25.66
CA LEU A 610 -6.05 11.38 25.86
C LEU A 610 -7.38 12.03 25.46
N CYS A 611 -7.96 11.66 24.31
CA CYS A 611 -9.31 12.10 23.91
C CYS A 611 -10.36 11.66 24.95
N LYS A 612 -10.33 10.39 25.40
CA LYS A 612 -11.32 9.83 26.33
C LYS A 612 -11.21 10.36 27.76
N THR A 613 -10.00 10.70 28.22
CA THR A 613 -9.73 11.12 29.62
C THR A 613 -9.69 12.63 29.79
N TYR A 614 -9.24 13.40 28.79
CA TYR A 614 -9.01 14.85 28.92
C TYR A 614 -9.80 15.72 27.93
N ARG A 615 -10.54 15.13 26.97
CA ARG A 615 -11.25 15.86 25.89
C ARG A 615 -10.33 16.80 25.08
N LEU A 616 -9.05 16.41 24.92
CA LEU A 616 -7.99 17.20 24.27
C LEU A 616 -8.09 17.22 22.73
N ASP A 617 -9.27 17.52 22.21
CA ASP A 617 -9.51 17.80 20.78
C ASP A 617 -8.94 19.17 20.36
N GLU A 618 -8.30 19.90 21.28
CA GLU A 618 -7.65 21.21 21.07
C GLU A 618 -6.52 21.18 20.02
N ASP A 619 -5.94 20.00 19.76
CA ASP A 619 -4.82 19.80 18.81
C ASP A 619 -5.27 19.70 17.33
N GLY A 620 -6.58 19.73 17.05
CA GLY A 620 -7.15 19.82 15.69
C GLY A 620 -6.91 18.62 14.76
N LYS A 621 -6.39 17.50 15.29
CA LYS A 621 -6.09 16.29 14.51
C LYS A 621 -7.32 15.40 14.37
N VAL A 622 -7.76 15.23 13.13
CA VAL A 622 -8.81 14.29 12.72
C VAL A 622 -8.30 12.85 12.88
N LEU A 623 -9.09 11.96 13.49
CA LEU A 623 -8.80 10.52 13.56
C LEU A 623 -8.89 9.90 12.17
N THR A 624 -8.09 8.88 11.87
CA THR A 624 -8.26 8.15 10.60
C THR A 624 -9.47 7.21 10.65
N PRO A 625 -10.03 6.77 9.51
CA PRO A 625 -11.16 5.82 9.50
C PRO A 625 -10.86 4.49 10.21
N GLU A 626 -9.59 4.05 10.19
CA GLU A 626 -9.07 2.87 10.89
C GLU A 626 -9.09 3.06 12.41
N GLU A 627 -8.58 4.20 12.89
CA GLU A 627 -8.58 4.57 14.31
C GLU A 627 -10.00 4.73 14.86
N LEU A 628 -10.90 5.29 14.04
CA LEU A 628 -12.30 5.48 14.36
C LEU A 628 -13.06 4.15 14.38
N LEU A 629 -12.78 3.24 13.44
CA LEU A 629 -13.32 1.87 13.45
C LEU A 629 -12.91 1.13 14.74
N TYR A 630 -11.61 1.17 15.08
CA TYR A 630 -11.12 0.55 16.31
C TYR A 630 -11.78 1.15 17.56
N ARG A 631 -11.86 2.49 17.67
CA ARG A 631 -12.56 3.18 18.76
C ARG A 631 -14.02 2.73 18.86
N ALA A 632 -14.75 2.63 17.75
CA ALA A 632 -16.14 2.22 17.72
C ALA A 632 -16.33 0.75 18.15
N VAL A 633 -15.51 -0.18 17.64
CA VAL A 633 -15.53 -1.60 18.04
C VAL A 633 -15.26 -1.76 19.55
N GLN A 634 -14.28 -1.03 20.10
CA GLN A 634 -14.01 -1.05 21.54
C GLN A 634 -15.14 -0.43 22.37
N SER A 635 -15.80 0.64 21.88
CA SER A 635 -16.98 1.22 22.53
C SER A 635 -18.13 0.23 22.62
N VAL A 636 -18.49 -0.38 21.47
CA VAL A 636 -19.57 -1.37 21.37
C VAL A 636 -19.28 -2.58 22.26
N ASN A 637 -18.06 -3.14 22.23
CA ASN A 637 -17.69 -4.24 23.14
C ASN A 637 -17.93 -3.88 24.61
N VAL A 638 -17.42 -2.73 25.07
CA VAL A 638 -17.55 -2.31 26.47
C VAL A 638 -19.01 -2.17 26.92
N THR A 639 -19.91 -1.58 26.10
CA THR A 639 -21.32 -1.45 26.51
C THR A 639 -22.11 -2.76 26.34
N HIS A 640 -21.82 -3.54 25.29
CA HIS A 640 -22.62 -4.72 24.93
C HIS A 640 -22.24 -5.97 25.73
N ASP A 641 -20.95 -6.19 26.06
CA ASP A 641 -20.54 -7.33 26.88
C ASP A 641 -21.01 -7.18 28.33
N ALA A 642 -21.02 -5.95 28.85
CA ALA A 642 -21.62 -5.59 30.15
C ALA A 642 -23.14 -5.85 30.19
N ALA A 643 -23.81 -5.83 29.03
CA ALA A 643 -25.22 -6.17 28.87
C ALA A 643 -25.46 -7.63 28.42
N HIS A 644 -24.40 -8.42 28.22
CA HIS A 644 -24.43 -9.78 27.66
C HIS A 644 -25.15 -9.88 26.29
N ALA A 645 -25.09 -8.81 25.49
CA ALA A 645 -25.76 -8.74 24.20
C ALA A 645 -25.08 -9.61 23.12
N GLN A 646 -25.88 -10.13 22.19
CA GLN A 646 -25.41 -11.02 21.13
C GLN A 646 -24.60 -10.27 20.06
N MET A 647 -23.75 -10.99 19.31
CA MET A 647 -22.94 -10.39 18.23
C MET A 647 -23.77 -9.73 17.12
N ASP A 648 -25.01 -10.19 16.89
CA ASP A 648 -25.97 -9.53 15.98
C ASP A 648 -26.49 -8.18 16.51
N VAL A 649 -26.46 -7.96 17.83
CA VAL A 649 -26.71 -6.63 18.42
C VAL A 649 -25.47 -5.77 18.21
N LYS A 650 -24.28 -6.25 18.60
CA LYS A 650 -23.00 -5.53 18.41
C LYS A 650 -22.82 -5.06 16.96
N LEU A 651 -23.07 -5.93 15.98
CA LEU A 651 -22.97 -5.61 14.55
C LEU A 651 -23.94 -4.50 14.13
N ARG A 652 -25.20 -4.54 14.61
CA ARG A 652 -26.20 -3.51 14.32
C ARG A 652 -25.83 -2.16 14.94
N SER A 653 -25.39 -2.17 16.20
CA SER A 653 -24.94 -0.96 16.89
C SER A 653 -23.71 -0.33 16.24
N LEU A 654 -22.74 -1.14 15.79
CA LEU A 654 -21.60 -0.64 15.02
C LEU A 654 -22.03 -0.03 13.68
N ILE A 655 -22.97 -0.64 12.95
CA ILE A 655 -23.53 -0.04 11.73
C ILE A 655 -24.20 1.31 12.03
N CYS A 656 -24.95 1.43 13.12
CA CYS A 656 -25.53 2.70 13.56
C CYS A 656 -24.46 3.77 13.84
N VAL A 657 -23.37 3.45 14.56
CA VAL A 657 -22.25 4.40 14.77
C VAL A 657 -21.62 4.80 13.42
N GLY A 658 -21.38 3.85 12.52
CA GLY A 658 -20.82 4.12 11.19
C GLY A 658 -21.72 4.96 10.27
N LEU A 659 -23.03 5.04 10.56
CA LEU A 659 -23.98 5.94 9.89
C LEU A 659 -23.99 7.34 10.51
N ASN A 660 -23.97 7.45 11.85
CA ASN A 660 -23.85 8.73 12.56
C ASN A 660 -22.57 9.48 12.14
N GLU A 661 -21.45 8.75 12.09
CA GLU A 661 -20.12 9.22 11.67
C GLU A 661 -19.98 9.32 10.12
N GLN A 662 -20.95 8.82 9.35
CA GLN A 662 -20.94 8.76 7.87
C GLN A 662 -19.73 8.01 7.24
N VAL A 663 -19.04 7.17 8.01
CA VAL A 663 -17.84 6.43 7.60
C VAL A 663 -18.08 4.98 7.19
N LEU A 664 -19.32 4.46 7.23
CA LEU A 664 -19.62 3.04 6.97
C LEU A 664 -19.04 2.50 5.65
N HIS A 665 -18.98 3.35 4.61
CA HIS A 665 -18.36 3.05 3.32
C HIS A 665 -16.82 2.97 3.35
N LEU A 666 -16.16 3.78 4.20
CA LEU A 666 -14.72 3.72 4.49
C LEU A 666 -14.38 2.53 5.38
N TRP A 667 -15.20 2.24 6.38
CA TRP A 667 -15.00 1.06 7.24
C TRP A 667 -15.06 -0.25 6.45
N LEU A 668 -15.92 -0.35 5.43
CA LEU A 668 -15.90 -1.50 4.51
C LEU A 668 -14.57 -1.62 3.76
N GLU A 669 -13.99 -0.50 3.28
CA GLU A 669 -12.68 -0.48 2.63
C GLU A 669 -11.57 -0.90 3.59
N VAL A 670 -11.55 -0.38 4.82
CA VAL A 670 -10.59 -0.77 5.88
C VAL A 670 -10.66 -2.27 6.16
N LEU A 671 -11.88 -2.80 6.38
CA LEU A 671 -12.10 -4.23 6.61
C LEU A 671 -11.64 -5.09 5.43
N CYS A 672 -11.92 -4.70 4.18
CA CYS A 672 -11.47 -5.43 3.00
C CYS A 672 -9.95 -5.29 2.73
N SER A 673 -9.32 -4.24 3.24
CA SER A 673 -7.88 -3.99 3.14
C SER A 673 -7.05 -4.76 4.19
N SER A 674 -7.68 -5.26 5.27
CA SER A 674 -7.05 -6.06 6.32
C SER A 674 -6.73 -7.50 5.85
N LEU A 675 -5.91 -7.61 4.80
CA LEU A 675 -5.84 -8.79 3.93
C LEU A 675 -5.47 -10.09 4.66
N PRO A 676 -4.48 -10.18 5.57
CA PRO A 676 -4.23 -11.39 6.35
C PRO A 676 -5.46 -11.85 7.16
N THR A 677 -6.28 -10.90 7.61
CA THR A 677 -7.54 -11.14 8.33
C THR A 677 -8.62 -11.64 7.37
N VAL A 678 -8.84 -10.95 6.24
CA VAL A 678 -9.85 -11.37 5.25
C VAL A 678 -9.50 -12.76 4.68
N GLU A 679 -8.23 -13.04 4.40
CA GLU A 679 -7.79 -14.34 3.89
C GLU A 679 -7.96 -15.48 4.91
N LYS A 680 -7.78 -15.20 6.21
CA LYS A 680 -8.11 -16.13 7.29
C LYS A 680 -9.61 -16.45 7.32
N TRP A 681 -10.45 -15.41 7.31
CA TRP A 681 -11.91 -15.53 7.56
C TRP A 681 -12.77 -15.85 6.34
N TYR A 682 -12.35 -15.54 5.11
CA TYR A 682 -13.21 -15.63 3.92
C TYR A 682 -12.69 -16.51 2.79
N GLN A 683 -13.64 -17.04 2.02
CA GLN A 683 -13.41 -17.78 0.77
C GLN A 683 -13.00 -16.83 -0.37
N PRO A 684 -12.25 -17.30 -1.39
CA PRO A 684 -11.79 -16.48 -2.52
C PRO A 684 -12.92 -15.83 -3.35
N TRP A 685 -14.13 -16.38 -3.30
CA TRP A 685 -15.31 -15.90 -4.04
C TRP A 685 -16.20 -14.95 -3.21
N SER A 686 -15.84 -14.64 -1.96
CA SER A 686 -16.57 -13.66 -1.15
C SER A 686 -16.45 -12.24 -1.73
N PHE A 687 -17.37 -11.36 -1.35
CA PHE A 687 -17.24 -9.93 -1.67
C PHE A 687 -15.97 -9.32 -1.06
N LEU A 688 -15.61 -9.68 0.17
CA LEU A 688 -14.47 -9.09 0.86
C LEU A 688 -13.11 -9.51 0.25
N ARG A 689 -13.03 -10.64 -0.47
CA ARG A 689 -11.82 -11.07 -1.22
C ARG A 689 -11.84 -10.73 -2.71
N SER A 690 -12.86 -10.05 -3.22
CA SER A 690 -12.99 -9.72 -4.65
C SER A 690 -13.26 -8.23 -4.86
N PRO A 691 -13.03 -7.67 -6.06
CA PRO A 691 -13.35 -6.26 -6.35
C PRO A 691 -14.81 -5.86 -6.11
N GLY A 692 -15.73 -6.81 -5.92
CA GLY A 692 -17.14 -6.54 -5.64
C GLY A 692 -17.41 -5.72 -4.37
N TRP A 693 -16.49 -5.68 -3.39
CA TRP A 693 -16.65 -4.75 -2.25
C TRP A 693 -16.62 -3.28 -2.68
N VAL A 694 -15.98 -2.93 -3.80
CA VAL A 694 -15.97 -1.56 -4.34
C VAL A 694 -17.38 -1.13 -4.74
N GLN A 695 -18.16 -2.04 -5.36
CA GLN A 695 -19.55 -1.76 -5.71
C GLN A 695 -20.40 -1.51 -4.45
N ILE A 696 -20.23 -2.34 -3.43
CA ILE A 696 -20.90 -2.22 -2.13
C ILE A 696 -20.53 -0.89 -1.45
N LYS A 697 -19.25 -0.47 -1.52
CA LYS A 697 -18.78 0.83 -1.02
C LYS A 697 -19.50 1.99 -1.71
N CYS A 698 -19.66 1.97 -3.03
CA CYS A 698 -20.33 3.05 -3.77
C CYS A 698 -21.83 3.15 -3.44
N GLU A 699 -22.54 2.03 -3.32
CA GLU A 699 -23.93 2.03 -2.84
C GLU A 699 -24.01 2.60 -1.41
N LEU A 700 -23.12 2.19 -0.49
CA LEU A 700 -23.08 2.72 0.88
C LEU A 700 -22.71 4.21 0.97
N ARG A 701 -21.91 4.73 0.03
CA ARG A 701 -21.54 6.16 -0.02
C ARG A 701 -22.77 7.07 -0.10
N VAL A 702 -23.87 6.63 -0.74
CA VAL A 702 -25.13 7.39 -0.84
C VAL A 702 -25.70 7.76 0.53
N LEU A 703 -25.51 6.92 1.56
CA LEU A 703 -25.99 7.22 2.91
C LEU A 703 -25.23 8.39 3.58
N CYS A 704 -24.03 8.72 3.10
CA CYS A 704 -23.19 9.79 3.65
C CYS A 704 -23.71 11.20 3.32
N CYS A 705 -24.75 11.30 2.49
CA CYS A 705 -25.48 12.54 2.26
C CYS A 705 -26.46 12.88 3.40
N PHE A 706 -26.82 11.92 4.27
CA PHE A 706 -27.85 12.09 5.29
C PHE A 706 -27.28 12.10 6.72
N ALA A 707 -27.77 12.99 7.57
CA ALA A 707 -27.35 13.06 8.97
C ALA A 707 -28.17 12.09 9.84
N PHE A 708 -27.49 11.15 10.49
CA PHE A 708 -28.07 10.17 11.39
C PHE A 708 -27.80 10.55 12.86
N SER A 709 -28.75 10.23 13.73
CA SER A 709 -28.64 10.35 15.18
C SER A 709 -29.26 9.09 15.81
N LEU A 710 -28.60 7.96 15.59
CA LEU A 710 -29.06 6.63 15.98
C LEU A 710 -28.41 6.17 17.29
N SER A 711 -29.20 5.71 18.26
CA SER A 711 -28.67 5.22 19.54
C SER A 711 -27.90 3.89 19.41
N GLN A 712 -26.62 3.89 19.78
CA GLN A 712 -25.81 2.66 19.85
C GLN A 712 -26.26 1.68 20.96
N ASP A 713 -27.00 2.17 21.96
CA ASP A 713 -27.47 1.36 23.11
C ASP A 713 -28.95 0.95 22.96
N TRP A 714 -29.61 1.23 21.81
CA TRP A 714 -31.07 1.06 21.58
C TRP A 714 -31.62 -0.34 21.94
N GLU A 715 -30.85 -1.39 21.65
CA GLU A 715 -31.25 -2.78 21.89
C GLU A 715 -30.70 -3.37 23.21
N LEU A 716 -30.08 -2.53 24.06
CA LEU A 716 -29.60 -2.95 25.37
C LEU A 716 -30.70 -2.78 26.44
N PRO A 717 -30.68 -3.57 27.53
CA PRO A 717 -31.59 -3.37 28.65
C PRO A 717 -31.43 -1.97 29.24
N ALA A 718 -32.54 -1.26 29.44
CA ALA A 718 -32.54 0.07 30.05
C ALA A 718 -31.76 0.07 31.38
N LYS A 719 -30.82 1.02 31.50
CA LYS A 719 -29.99 1.20 32.71
C LYS A 719 -30.91 1.39 33.91
N ARG A 720 -30.84 0.47 34.89
CA ARG A 720 -31.57 0.62 36.15
C ARG A 720 -30.96 1.77 36.94
N GLU A 721 -31.56 2.94 36.85
CA GLU A 721 -31.24 4.04 37.76
C GLU A 721 -31.49 3.59 39.20
N GLY A 722 -30.44 3.63 40.03
CA GLY A 722 -30.61 3.51 41.47
C GLY A 722 -31.38 4.71 42.00
N PRO A 723 -32.24 4.55 43.02
CA PRO A 723 -33.08 5.65 43.50
C PRO A 723 -32.20 6.85 43.93
N CYS A 724 -32.47 8.00 43.32
CA CYS A 724 -31.71 9.23 43.56
C CYS A 724 -31.88 9.68 45.03
N HIS A 725 -30.85 9.42 45.85
CA HIS A 725 -30.83 9.87 47.23
C HIS A 725 -30.58 11.37 47.30
N ILE A 726 -31.66 12.14 47.35
CA ILE A 726 -31.64 13.55 47.73
C ILE A 726 -31.11 13.64 49.18
N GLN A 727 -29.84 14.03 49.34
CA GLN A 727 -29.32 14.57 50.58
C GLN A 727 -29.07 16.06 50.41
N ALA A 728 -29.63 16.86 51.34
CA ALA A 728 -29.51 18.31 51.31
C ALA A 728 -28.12 18.78 51.75
N SER A 729 -27.66 19.88 51.15
CA SER A 729 -26.40 20.55 51.50
C SER A 729 -26.40 21.09 52.94
N PRO A 730 -25.27 21.01 53.65
CA PRO A 730 -24.89 22.01 54.66
C PRO A 730 -24.16 23.19 53.99
N ASP A 731 -24.43 24.41 54.45
CA ASP A 731 -23.86 25.65 53.88
C ASP A 731 -22.36 25.86 54.21
N PRO A 732 -21.63 26.69 53.43
CA PRO A 732 -20.18 26.78 53.50
C PRO A 732 -19.66 27.80 54.53
N LEU A 733 -18.66 27.42 55.34
CA LEU A 733 -17.63 28.34 55.90
C LEU A 733 -16.52 27.60 56.68
N ALA A 734 -15.51 27.06 55.98
CA ALA A 734 -14.23 26.64 56.59
C ALA A 734 -13.10 26.63 55.55
N THR A 735 -12.20 27.62 55.60
CA THR A 735 -11.04 27.71 54.70
C THR A 735 -9.78 27.06 55.28
N LYS A 736 -9.00 26.35 54.45
CA LYS A 736 -7.52 26.42 54.39
C LYS A 736 -6.91 25.58 53.23
N PRO A 737 -5.66 25.86 52.80
CA PRO A 737 -5.15 25.48 51.48
C PRO A 737 -4.22 24.25 51.45
N LEU A 738 -3.79 23.89 50.22
CA LEU A 738 -2.79 22.85 49.93
C LEU A 738 -1.39 23.13 50.54
N PRO A 739 -0.62 22.08 50.83
CA PRO A 739 0.84 22.13 50.89
C PRO A 739 1.51 21.51 49.65
N GLN A 740 2.46 22.23 49.03
CA GLN A 740 3.44 21.63 48.11
C GLN A 740 4.70 21.16 48.85
N ALA A 741 5.44 20.25 48.23
CA ALA A 741 6.59 19.57 48.84
C ALA A 741 7.85 20.44 49.00
N ARG A 742 8.74 20.06 49.92
CA ARG A 742 10.18 19.99 49.66
C ARG A 742 10.96 19.04 50.58
N ARG A 743 12.18 18.74 50.15
CA ARG A 743 13.19 17.82 50.71
C ARG A 743 13.61 18.20 52.13
N GLU A 744 14.10 17.22 52.91
CA GLU A 744 15.16 17.49 53.90
C GLU A 744 16.05 16.28 54.23
N GLN A 745 17.31 16.59 54.56
CA GLN A 745 18.40 15.79 55.14
C GLN A 745 19.43 16.83 55.68
N PRO A 746 20.34 16.53 56.65
CA PRO A 746 20.48 15.30 57.44
C PRO A 746 20.70 15.52 58.97
N GLY A 747 20.72 14.43 59.76
CA GLY A 747 21.83 14.21 60.71
C GLY A 747 21.61 14.25 62.24
N ALA A 748 22.27 13.29 62.90
CA ALA A 748 22.71 13.23 64.31
C ALA A 748 21.67 13.11 65.47
N GLY A 749 21.85 12.11 66.35
CA GLY A 749 21.06 11.99 67.60
C GLY A 749 20.97 10.60 68.28
N GLN A 750 22.09 9.91 68.55
CA GLN A 750 22.14 8.71 69.43
C GLN A 750 22.23 9.12 70.93
N PRO A 751 22.15 8.23 71.97
CA PRO A 751 22.40 6.76 71.98
C PRO A 751 21.51 5.84 72.92
N ARG A 752 21.85 4.54 72.91
CA ARG A 752 21.69 3.46 73.95
C ARG A 752 20.49 2.49 73.88
N GLY A 753 20.79 1.18 73.87
CA GLY A 753 19.86 0.07 74.16
C GLY A 753 20.26 -1.29 73.55
N HIS A 754 21.02 -2.12 74.29
CA HIS A 754 21.36 -3.53 73.93
C HIS A 754 20.81 -4.49 75.02
N PRO A 755 20.39 -5.74 74.71
CA PRO A 755 21.25 -6.87 74.27
C PRO A 755 20.74 -7.59 73.00
N LYS A 756 21.46 -8.43 72.22
CA LYS A 756 22.67 -9.31 72.35
C LYS A 756 22.35 -10.80 72.63
N LEU A 757 22.38 -11.65 71.58
CA LEU A 757 22.78 -13.10 71.51
C LEU A 757 22.37 -13.72 70.14
N GLN A 758 22.86 -14.88 69.69
CA GLN A 758 24.18 -15.07 69.03
C GLN A 758 24.31 -16.39 68.21
N GLY A 759 24.90 -16.32 67.00
CA GLY A 759 25.55 -17.44 66.27
C GLY A 759 24.73 -18.15 65.16
N ARG A 760 25.32 -18.97 64.26
CA ARG A 760 26.69 -19.03 63.67
C ARG A 760 26.72 -20.07 62.51
N GLY A 761 27.65 -19.97 61.56
CA GLY A 761 27.80 -20.83 60.35
C GLY A 761 27.60 -20.02 59.06
N GLU A 762 28.49 -19.93 58.05
CA GLU A 762 29.63 -20.78 57.59
C GLU A 762 29.17 -22.18 57.13
N ASP A 763 29.41 -22.68 55.91
CA ASP A 763 29.83 -22.07 54.61
C ASP A 763 29.35 -23.03 53.45
N THR A 764 29.77 -23.14 52.16
CA THR A 764 30.96 -22.72 51.35
C THR A 764 30.65 -22.83 49.83
N LEU A 765 31.25 -21.97 48.97
CA LEU A 765 31.43 -22.06 47.49
C LEU A 765 30.19 -22.08 46.54
N GLY A 766 30.34 -21.51 45.31
CA GLY A 766 29.28 -21.57 44.28
C GLY A 766 29.41 -20.67 43.01
N SER A 767 30.63 -20.44 42.51
CA SER A 767 31.01 -19.84 41.19
C SER A 767 29.94 -19.43 40.13
N SER A 768 30.08 -18.20 39.61
CA SER A 768 29.87 -17.72 38.21
C SER A 768 28.81 -18.38 37.28
N GLY A 769 27.93 -17.64 36.60
CA GLY A 769 27.76 -16.18 36.55
C GLY A 769 26.87 -15.71 35.37
N TRP A 770 26.56 -14.41 35.36
CA TRP A 770 26.18 -13.51 34.24
C TRP A 770 25.71 -14.19 32.92
N ALA A 771 24.42 -14.20 32.53
CA ALA A 771 23.48 -13.08 32.27
C ALA A 771 23.78 -12.26 31.00
N PRO A 772 22.78 -11.60 30.35
CA PRO A 772 21.34 -11.90 30.28
C PRO A 772 20.78 -11.86 28.84
N TRP A 773 19.46 -12.07 28.71
CA TRP A 773 18.60 -11.38 27.73
C TRP A 773 17.76 -10.35 28.49
#